data_AF-A0AAQ3SNJ3-F1
#
_entry.id   AF-A0AAQ3SNJ3-F1
#
_cell.length_a   1.000
_cell.length_b   1.000
_cell.length_c   1.000
_cell.angle_alpha   90.00
_cell.angle_beta   90.00
_cell.angle_gamma   90.00
#
_symmetry.space_group_name_H-M   'P 1'
#
loop_
_entity.id
_entity.type
_entity.pdbx_description
1 polymer ?
#
loop_
_entity_poly.entity_id
_entity_poly.type
_entity_poly.pdbx_seq_one_letter_code
_entity_poly.pdbx_strand_id
1 'polypeptide(L)'
;MGSAVFEERRQRRRHSVIHVLSRPSSRLCIPTMHKEAAGWYDPAEMASIVSSKVAALVALFAVLVTYAARSEAAGWLPAKATWYGAPNGAGPDDNGGACGFKHTNQYPYMSMTSCGNQPLFKDGKGCGACYQIRCLNSTHDACSGQAKRVIITDMNYYPVSKYHFDLSGTAFGALARPGLNDKLRHAGIIDIQFRRVPCSYKGLNVNFRVQVGSNPNYFAVLVQYAGKDGAVVQLDLMETSKATGRPTGVWTPMRVSWGAVWRLDTSRPLQPPFSLRARSDSGKTVVANNVIPADWKPMTDYPSSMAVVISFKVAALVALISVLATHGARAQPSYNTSARRELYYSSTTGGSWLPARATWYGRPNGAGPDNNGGGCGYSGTNLYPFNSMTSCGNQPLFRDGKGCGACYQIKCVSKNNPACSGEPKTVIITDVNYDTKVAPYHFDLSGTAFGAMAKPGLNDKLRHAGILDIQFRRSDTPIRSVAAFLIIYMYVHRLIVGVMVVYVDPRRVPCNYKGLNVRFHIMGGCNPFYFAVIVYYAGSDGAVVQVDLKEANSQTWRPLYESWGAVWRIDPGHPLKAPLSLRVRSDSGKTLVANDVIPVNWRGNSDYRTIAQNKSDFSPLIDEASCQIIITHTK
;
A
#
# COMPACT_ATOMS: atom_id res chain seq x y z
N MET A 1 -44.88 -57.70 14.99
CA MET A 1 -43.91 -56.67 15.45
C MET A 1 -44.62 -55.34 15.27
N GLY A 2 -45.08 -54.60 16.29
CA GLY A 2 -44.56 -54.40 17.65
C GLY A 2 -43.81 -53.05 17.65
N SER A 3 -44.40 -51.90 18.02
CA SER A 3 -44.90 -51.44 19.35
C SER A 3 -43.76 -51.10 20.34
N ALA A 4 -43.75 -50.01 21.13
CA ALA A 4 -44.70 -48.87 21.35
C ALA A 4 -43.96 -47.50 21.20
N VAL A 5 -44.03 -46.39 21.98
CA VAL A 5 -44.70 -45.88 23.22
C VAL A 5 -44.65 -44.31 23.10
N PHE A 6 -45.66 -43.48 23.42
CA PHE A 6 -46.17 -42.94 24.72
C PHE A 6 -45.23 -41.96 25.49
N GLU A 7 -45.65 -41.02 26.37
CA GLU A 7 -46.88 -40.65 27.15
C GLU A 7 -46.80 -39.14 27.56
N GLU A 8 -47.79 -38.29 27.93
CA GLU A 8 -49.27 -38.33 28.03
C GLU A 8 -49.91 -37.14 27.24
N ARG A 9 -50.75 -36.32 27.89
CA ARG A 9 -51.67 -35.31 27.34
C ARG A 9 -51.97 -34.27 28.46
N ARG A 10 -53.17 -33.64 28.36
CA ARG A 10 -54.02 -33.03 29.42
C ARG A 10 -53.76 -31.58 29.87
N GLN A 11 -54.79 -30.79 30.25
CA GLN A 11 -56.22 -30.74 29.82
C GLN A 11 -56.96 -29.52 30.43
N ARG A 12 -58.09 -29.12 29.82
CA ARG A 12 -59.25 -28.37 30.44
C ARG A 12 -59.01 -26.91 30.86
N ARG A 13 -60.04 -26.10 31.19
CA ARG A 13 -61.37 -25.77 30.57
C ARG A 13 -62.09 -24.73 31.47
N ARG A 14 -63.10 -24.03 30.92
CA ARG A 14 -64.02 -23.02 31.57
C ARG A 14 -63.33 -21.65 31.82
N HIS A 15 -63.92 -20.48 31.56
CA HIS A 15 -65.28 -19.90 31.74
C HIS A 15 -65.63 -19.48 33.18
N SER A 16 -65.71 -18.17 33.44
CA SER A 16 -66.92 -17.44 33.86
C SER A 16 -66.65 -15.92 34.06
N VAL A 17 -67.69 -15.13 34.35
CA VAL A 17 -67.72 -13.64 34.34
C VAL A 17 -68.27 -13.10 35.68
N ILE A 18 -67.97 -11.83 36.07
CA ILE A 18 -68.87 -10.81 36.70
C ILE A 18 -68.09 -9.71 37.49
N HIS A 19 -67.94 -8.53 36.86
CA HIS A 19 -68.51 -7.20 37.20
C HIS A 19 -68.47 -6.49 38.61
N VAL A 20 -68.34 -5.14 38.53
CA VAL A 20 -68.77 -3.99 39.41
C VAL A 20 -67.83 -3.39 40.51
N LEU A 21 -67.93 -2.05 40.66
CA LEU A 21 -67.59 -1.10 41.78
C LEU A 21 -66.25 -0.30 41.73
N SER A 22 -66.13 0.97 42.20
CA SER A 22 -66.89 2.22 41.86
C SER A 22 -66.36 3.55 42.49
N ARG A 23 -65.83 4.51 41.69
CA ARG A 23 -65.75 6.00 41.93
C ARG A 23 -65.01 6.51 43.22
N PRO A 24 -64.92 7.83 43.58
CA PRO A 24 -65.27 9.11 42.90
C PRO A 24 -64.19 10.26 42.89
N SER A 25 -64.42 11.31 42.06
CA SER A 25 -64.09 12.77 42.21
C SER A 25 -62.61 13.24 42.37
N SER A 26 -62.18 14.47 42.03
CA SER A 26 -62.81 15.81 42.19
C SER A 26 -62.26 16.94 41.27
N ARG A 27 -63.14 17.92 40.97
CA ARG A 27 -62.96 19.39 40.67
C ARG A 27 -61.87 19.83 39.65
N LEU A 28 -62.13 20.56 38.54
CA LEU A 28 -62.99 21.74 38.23
C LEU A 28 -62.32 23.11 38.48
N CYS A 29 -62.05 23.86 37.41
CA CYS A 29 -62.04 25.34 37.36
C CYS A 29 -62.14 25.86 35.90
N ILE A 30 -62.87 26.94 35.67
CA ILE A 30 -63.05 27.64 34.37
C ILE A 30 -63.10 29.15 34.65
N PRO A 31 -62.51 30.01 33.79
CA PRO A 31 -62.98 31.38 33.64
C PRO A 31 -63.32 31.76 32.18
N THR A 32 -64.29 32.66 32.02
CA THR A 32 -64.68 33.35 30.77
C THR A 32 -65.16 34.76 31.15
N MET A 33 -65.35 35.74 30.26
CA MET A 33 -65.39 35.78 28.78
C MET A 33 -64.55 36.98 28.26
N HIS A 34 -64.49 37.18 26.95
CA HIS A 34 -65.02 38.41 26.32
C HIS A 34 -65.22 38.23 24.80
N LYS A 35 -66.06 39.08 24.18
CA LYS A 35 -66.40 39.06 22.74
C LYS A 35 -65.86 40.30 22.04
N GLU A 36 -65.48 40.16 20.76
CA GLU A 36 -65.95 40.91 19.57
C GLU A 36 -65.16 40.41 18.33
N ALA A 37 -65.82 39.96 17.25
CA ALA A 37 -66.28 40.74 16.08
C ALA A 37 -65.13 41.27 15.19
N ALA A 38 -65.11 41.12 13.86
CA ALA A 38 -65.96 40.35 12.93
C ALA A 38 -65.19 40.12 11.59
N GLY A 39 -65.72 39.28 10.70
CA GLY A 39 -65.21 39.13 9.31
C GLY A 39 -65.23 37.69 8.79
N TRP A 40 -66.04 37.42 7.77
CA TRP A 40 -66.01 36.16 7.00
C TRP A 40 -65.27 36.38 5.68
N TYR A 41 -64.56 35.34 5.21
CA TYR A 41 -64.14 35.18 3.81
C TYR A 41 -64.38 33.72 3.38
N ASP A 42 -64.44 33.49 2.06
CA ASP A 42 -65.17 32.40 1.44
C ASP A 42 -64.49 31.01 1.53
N PRO A 43 -65.21 29.91 1.86
CA PRO A 43 -64.67 28.56 1.79
C PRO A 43 -64.17 28.09 0.41
N ALA A 44 -64.62 28.70 -0.69
CA ALA A 44 -64.39 28.23 -2.05
C ALA A 44 -62.92 28.25 -2.50
N GLU A 45 -62.10 29.23 -2.08
CA GLU A 45 -60.70 29.33 -2.54
C GLU A 45 -59.78 28.24 -1.97
N MET A 46 -60.11 27.67 -0.81
CA MET A 46 -59.22 26.73 -0.10
C MET A 46 -59.15 25.34 -0.76
N ALA A 47 -60.11 24.99 -1.63
CA ALA A 47 -60.14 23.70 -2.32
C ALA A 47 -59.03 23.55 -3.39
N SER A 48 -58.60 24.66 -4.02
CA SER A 48 -57.63 24.66 -5.11
C SER A 48 -56.21 24.26 -4.65
N ILE A 49 -55.77 24.81 -3.51
CA ILE A 49 -54.37 24.80 -3.09
C ILE A 49 -53.95 23.45 -2.48
N VAL A 50 -54.88 22.74 -1.82
CA VAL A 50 -54.59 21.45 -1.17
C VAL A 50 -54.35 20.35 -2.21
N SER A 51 -55.19 20.31 -3.26
CA SER A 51 -55.06 19.34 -4.35
C SER A 51 -53.71 19.44 -5.07
N SER A 52 -53.33 20.65 -5.51
CA SER A 52 -52.09 20.84 -6.27
C SER A 52 -50.82 20.54 -5.47
N LYS A 53 -50.80 20.79 -4.16
CA LYS A 53 -49.62 20.49 -3.30
C LYS A 53 -49.48 18.99 -3.01
N VAL A 54 -50.58 18.28 -2.79
CA VAL A 54 -50.57 16.82 -2.63
C VAL A 54 -50.21 16.14 -3.94
N ALA A 55 -50.78 16.57 -5.07
CA ALA A 55 -50.42 16.08 -6.40
C ALA A 55 -48.94 16.30 -6.72
N ALA A 56 -48.40 17.49 -6.42
CA ALA A 56 -46.97 17.78 -6.58
C ALA A 56 -46.07 16.91 -5.68
N LEU A 57 -46.47 16.66 -4.43
CA LEU A 57 -45.74 15.76 -3.53
C LEU A 57 -45.78 14.30 -3.99
N VAL A 58 -46.94 13.79 -4.44
CA VAL A 58 -47.07 12.44 -4.99
C VAL A 58 -46.30 12.30 -6.31
N ALA A 59 -46.32 13.31 -7.18
CA ALA A 59 -45.52 13.34 -8.39
C ALA A 59 -44.02 13.39 -8.07
N LEU A 60 -43.58 14.21 -7.11
CA LEU A 60 -42.18 14.26 -6.67
C LEU A 60 -41.74 12.93 -6.03
N PHE A 61 -42.61 12.28 -5.25
CA PHE A 61 -42.34 10.97 -4.67
C PHE A 61 -42.29 9.87 -5.73
N ALA A 62 -43.17 9.90 -6.74
CA ALA A 62 -43.11 8.99 -7.90
C ALA A 62 -41.87 9.23 -8.77
N VAL A 63 -41.46 10.48 -8.96
CA VAL A 63 -40.19 10.84 -9.62
C VAL A 63 -38.99 10.36 -8.80
N LEU A 64 -38.99 10.52 -7.47
CA LEU A 64 -37.95 10.01 -6.58
C LEU A 64 -37.89 8.47 -6.56
N VAL A 65 -39.04 7.79 -6.53
CA VAL A 65 -39.12 6.32 -6.59
C VAL A 65 -38.66 5.81 -7.95
N THR A 66 -38.99 6.47 -9.06
CA THR A 66 -38.49 6.10 -10.39
C THR A 66 -37.03 6.47 -10.61
N TYR A 67 -36.50 7.53 -9.98
CA TYR A 67 -35.05 7.81 -9.93
C TYR A 67 -34.30 6.75 -9.11
N ALA A 68 -34.83 6.37 -7.95
CA ALA A 68 -34.27 5.31 -7.11
C ALA A 68 -34.25 3.97 -7.87
N ALA A 69 -35.37 3.58 -8.48
CA ALA A 69 -35.46 2.39 -9.32
C ALA A 69 -34.49 2.43 -10.52
N ARG A 70 -34.37 3.59 -11.20
CA ARG A 70 -33.39 3.78 -12.28
C ARG A 70 -31.93 3.73 -11.79
N SER A 71 -31.65 4.04 -10.52
CA SER A 71 -30.31 3.96 -9.95
C SER A 71 -29.84 2.53 -9.64
N GLU A 72 -30.76 1.59 -9.39
CA GLU A 72 -30.42 0.17 -9.17
C GLU A 72 -30.60 -0.71 -10.42
N ALA A 73 -31.30 -0.23 -11.45
CA ALA A 73 -31.51 -0.93 -12.73
C ALA A 73 -30.26 -0.95 -13.67
N ALA A 74 -29.06 -0.97 -13.11
CA ALA A 74 -27.83 -1.22 -13.86
C ALA A 74 -27.82 -2.67 -14.39
N GLY A 75 -28.16 -2.82 -15.67
CA GLY A 75 -28.17 -4.09 -16.38
C GLY A 75 -26.80 -4.78 -16.38
N TRP A 76 -26.80 -6.11 -16.48
CA TRP A 76 -25.59 -6.91 -16.55
C TRP A 76 -24.84 -6.67 -17.86
N LEU A 77 -23.61 -6.17 -17.76
CA LEU A 77 -22.71 -5.95 -18.91
C LEU A 77 -21.86 -7.20 -19.16
N PRO A 78 -21.55 -7.55 -20.42
CA PRO A 78 -20.64 -8.65 -20.75
C PRO A 78 -19.18 -8.25 -20.49
N ALA A 79 -18.38 -9.19 -20.02
CA ALA A 79 -16.93 -9.08 -19.84
C ALA A 79 -16.27 -10.46 -20.00
N LYS A 80 -14.98 -10.49 -20.34
CA LYS A 80 -14.17 -11.71 -20.16
C LYS A 80 -13.44 -11.66 -18.82
N ALA A 81 -13.30 -12.82 -18.19
CA ALA A 81 -12.47 -12.99 -17.01
C ALA A 81 -11.33 -13.97 -17.29
N THR A 82 -10.14 -13.64 -16.80
CA THR A 82 -9.01 -14.57 -16.61
C THR A 82 -8.66 -14.61 -15.11
N TRP A 83 -7.62 -15.34 -14.72
CA TRP A 83 -7.07 -15.21 -13.36
C TRP A 83 -5.56 -15.35 -13.31
N TYR A 84 -4.98 -14.83 -12.23
CA TYR A 84 -3.53 -14.78 -12.00
C TYR A 84 -3.14 -15.12 -10.56
N GLY A 85 -1.86 -15.49 -10.38
CA GLY A 85 -1.23 -15.83 -9.11
C GLY A 85 -1.63 -17.21 -8.57
N ALA A 86 -1.52 -17.39 -7.26
CA ALA A 86 -1.85 -18.66 -6.61
C ALA A 86 -3.37 -19.00 -6.71
N PRO A 87 -3.76 -20.29 -6.88
CA PRO A 87 -5.16 -20.70 -7.02
C PRO A 87 -6.09 -20.22 -5.90
N ASN A 88 -5.60 -20.09 -4.67
CA ASN A 88 -6.36 -19.55 -3.53
C ASN A 88 -5.71 -18.28 -2.96
N GLY A 89 -4.96 -17.54 -3.79
CA GLY A 89 -4.34 -16.25 -3.47
C GLY A 89 -5.20 -15.05 -3.83
N ALA A 90 -4.63 -13.84 -3.68
CA ALA A 90 -5.30 -12.55 -3.88
C ALA A 90 -4.95 -11.83 -5.19
N GLY A 91 -4.40 -12.54 -6.18
CA GLY A 91 -3.80 -11.96 -7.38
C GLY A 91 -2.28 -12.00 -7.23
N PRO A 92 -1.58 -10.86 -7.04
CA PRO A 92 -0.14 -10.84 -6.94
C PRO A 92 0.36 -11.51 -5.64
N ASP A 93 1.53 -12.14 -5.70
CA ASP A 93 2.11 -12.90 -4.58
C ASP A 93 2.47 -11.99 -3.38
N ASP A 94 2.75 -10.70 -3.62
CA ASP A 94 2.96 -9.68 -2.57
C ASP A 94 1.66 -9.29 -1.83
N ASN A 95 0.51 -9.77 -2.30
CA ASN A 95 -0.83 -9.41 -1.83
C ASN A 95 -1.07 -7.89 -1.88
N GLY A 96 -0.59 -7.23 -2.94
CA GLY A 96 -0.75 -5.81 -3.23
C GLY A 96 -1.53 -5.54 -4.52
N GLY A 97 -0.91 -4.77 -5.42
CA GLY A 97 -1.47 -4.34 -6.71
C GLY A 97 -1.24 -2.85 -7.00
N ALA A 98 -1.42 -2.45 -8.26
CA ALA A 98 -1.19 -1.09 -8.78
C ALA A 98 -2.03 0.02 -8.12
N CYS A 99 -3.02 -0.32 -7.27
CA CYS A 99 -3.72 0.67 -6.45
C CYS A 99 -2.92 1.17 -5.23
N GLY A 100 -1.80 0.53 -4.89
CA GLY A 100 -1.03 0.83 -3.67
C GLY A 100 -1.61 0.20 -2.40
N PHE A 101 -2.68 -0.59 -2.51
CA PHE A 101 -3.18 -1.42 -1.41
C PHE A 101 -2.21 -2.58 -1.12
N LYS A 102 -2.25 -3.10 0.10
CA LYS A 102 -1.45 -4.24 0.58
C LYS A 102 -2.30 -5.12 1.50
N HIS A 103 -1.89 -6.36 1.70
CA HIS A 103 -2.63 -7.39 2.43
C HIS A 103 -4.02 -7.68 1.81
N THR A 104 -4.11 -7.73 0.49
CA THR A 104 -5.36 -7.98 -0.25
C THR A 104 -5.94 -9.40 -0.05
N ASN A 105 -5.16 -10.32 0.54
CA ASN A 105 -5.63 -11.59 1.08
C ASN A 105 -6.39 -11.47 2.42
N GLN A 106 -6.18 -10.40 3.18
CA GLN A 106 -6.77 -10.20 4.49
C GLN A 106 -8.08 -9.38 4.43
N TYR A 107 -8.79 -9.32 5.55
CA TYR A 107 -9.98 -8.47 5.69
C TYR A 107 -9.62 -6.99 5.42
N PRO A 108 -10.40 -6.24 4.61
CA PRO A 108 -11.72 -6.58 4.07
C PRO A 108 -11.71 -7.14 2.63
N TYR A 109 -10.54 -7.23 1.99
CA TYR A 109 -10.43 -7.68 0.61
C TYR A 109 -10.65 -9.19 0.47
N MET A 110 -10.13 -9.98 1.43
CA MET A 110 -10.34 -11.43 1.58
C MET A 110 -10.07 -12.23 0.30
N SER A 111 -9.02 -11.84 -0.44
CA SER A 111 -8.68 -12.35 -1.78
C SER A 111 -9.76 -12.15 -2.86
N MET A 112 -10.85 -11.43 -2.60
CA MET A 112 -11.92 -11.13 -3.58
C MET A 112 -11.55 -9.91 -4.45
N THR A 113 -10.43 -10.03 -5.14
CA THR A 113 -9.71 -8.96 -5.84
C THR A 113 -9.59 -9.19 -7.34
N SER A 114 -9.27 -8.12 -8.07
CA SER A 114 -9.08 -8.17 -9.52
C SER A 114 -8.24 -7.00 -10.05
N CYS A 115 -7.49 -7.28 -11.13
CA CYS A 115 -7.04 -6.29 -12.09
C CYS A 115 -8.20 -5.77 -12.95
N GLY A 116 -8.30 -4.46 -13.10
CA GLY A 116 -9.13 -3.86 -14.15
C GLY A 116 -8.33 -3.53 -15.42
N ASN A 117 -8.91 -3.77 -16.59
CA ASN A 117 -8.49 -3.06 -17.80
C ASN A 117 -8.88 -1.58 -17.76
N GLN A 118 -8.43 -0.77 -18.74
CA GLN A 118 -8.53 0.70 -18.67
C GLN A 118 -9.95 1.24 -18.35
N PRO A 119 -11.06 0.74 -18.93
CA PRO A 119 -12.41 1.18 -18.54
C PRO A 119 -12.80 0.90 -17.07
N LEU A 120 -12.13 -0.04 -16.40
CA LEU A 120 -12.37 -0.47 -15.03
C LEU A 120 -11.41 0.18 -14.03
N PHE A 121 -10.09 0.17 -14.30
CA PHE A 121 -9.05 0.72 -13.43
C PHE A 121 -8.81 2.23 -13.63
N LYS A 122 -9.05 2.78 -14.83
CA LYS A 122 -9.11 4.23 -15.12
C LYS A 122 -7.89 5.01 -14.62
N ASP A 123 -6.69 4.53 -14.91
CA ASP A 123 -5.40 5.09 -14.45
C ASP A 123 -5.36 5.36 -12.93
N GLY A 124 -5.92 4.44 -12.14
CA GLY A 124 -6.01 4.49 -10.68
C GLY A 124 -7.35 5.02 -10.14
N LYS A 125 -8.13 5.76 -10.94
CA LYS A 125 -9.44 6.30 -10.51
C LYS A 125 -10.52 5.22 -10.32
N GLY A 126 -10.26 3.99 -10.76
CA GLY A 126 -11.08 2.81 -10.49
C GLY A 126 -10.67 2.03 -9.24
N CYS A 127 -9.57 2.40 -8.57
CA CYS A 127 -9.10 1.69 -7.38
C CYS A 127 -10.11 1.70 -6.24
N GLY A 128 -10.34 0.53 -5.65
CA GLY A 128 -11.36 0.32 -4.62
C GLY A 128 -12.78 0.14 -5.18
N ALA A 129 -13.02 0.28 -6.48
CA ALA A 129 -14.34 0.04 -7.08
C ALA A 129 -14.81 -1.40 -6.87
N CYS A 130 -16.02 -1.56 -6.32
CA CYS A 130 -16.65 -2.88 -6.17
C CYS A 130 -17.59 -3.22 -7.33
N TYR A 131 -17.46 -4.44 -7.85
CA TYR A 131 -18.34 -4.98 -8.90
C TYR A 131 -18.98 -6.29 -8.42
N GLN A 132 -20.23 -6.53 -8.81
CA GLN A 132 -20.77 -7.89 -8.83
C GLN A 132 -20.40 -8.54 -10.16
N ILE A 133 -19.87 -9.75 -10.09
CA ILE A 133 -19.53 -10.60 -11.24
C ILE A 133 -20.26 -11.95 -11.13
N ARG A 134 -20.66 -12.55 -12.26
CA ARG A 134 -21.19 -13.92 -12.33
C ARG A 134 -20.77 -14.58 -13.65
N CYS A 135 -20.51 -15.88 -13.64
CA CYS A 135 -20.47 -16.69 -14.86
C CYS A 135 -21.70 -17.60 -14.90
N LEU A 136 -22.17 -17.96 -16.10
CA LEU A 136 -23.45 -18.65 -16.30
C LEU A 136 -23.21 -20.10 -16.72
N ASN A 137 -24.13 -21.00 -16.38
CA ASN A 137 -24.06 -22.40 -16.84
C ASN A 137 -24.08 -22.51 -18.39
N SER A 138 -24.63 -21.52 -19.07
CA SER A 138 -24.62 -21.39 -20.53
C SER A 138 -23.30 -20.88 -21.11
N THR A 139 -22.34 -20.42 -20.29
CA THR A 139 -20.97 -20.05 -20.72
C THR A 139 -19.90 -21.04 -20.25
N HIS A 140 -20.10 -21.72 -19.11
CA HIS A 140 -19.29 -22.87 -18.69
C HIS A 140 -20.06 -23.76 -17.69
N ASP A 141 -19.98 -25.09 -17.84
CA ASP A 141 -20.74 -26.06 -17.02
C ASP A 141 -20.47 -25.96 -15.50
N ALA A 142 -19.21 -25.71 -15.11
CA ALA A 142 -18.75 -25.52 -13.74
C ALA A 142 -19.30 -24.24 -13.07
N CYS A 143 -19.90 -23.31 -13.82
CA CYS A 143 -20.44 -22.06 -13.27
C CYS A 143 -21.63 -22.29 -12.33
N SER A 144 -21.68 -21.49 -11.27
CA SER A 144 -22.78 -21.48 -10.30
C SER A 144 -23.97 -20.59 -10.68
N GLY A 145 -23.81 -19.66 -11.62
CA GLY A 145 -24.78 -18.59 -11.88
C GLY A 145 -24.85 -17.51 -10.79
N GLN A 146 -24.21 -17.73 -9.63
CA GLN A 146 -24.27 -16.82 -8.48
C GLN A 146 -23.38 -15.59 -8.69
N ALA A 147 -23.87 -14.43 -8.25
CA ALA A 147 -23.08 -13.20 -8.21
C ALA A 147 -22.14 -13.19 -7.00
N LYS A 148 -20.84 -12.99 -7.24
CA LYS A 148 -19.84 -12.69 -6.21
C LYS A 148 -19.43 -11.22 -6.31
N ARG A 149 -19.01 -10.60 -5.20
CA ARG A 149 -18.44 -9.23 -5.22
C ARG A 149 -16.93 -9.32 -5.35
N VAL A 150 -16.34 -8.51 -6.23
CA VAL A 150 -14.89 -8.30 -6.34
C VAL A 150 -14.54 -6.81 -6.23
N ILE A 151 -13.29 -6.52 -5.90
CA ILE A 151 -12.73 -5.18 -5.71
C ILE A 151 -11.59 -4.97 -6.71
N ILE A 152 -11.56 -3.85 -7.42
CA ILE A 152 -10.40 -3.47 -8.24
C ILE A 152 -9.26 -3.01 -7.31
N THR A 153 -8.16 -3.75 -7.30
CA THR A 153 -6.96 -3.48 -6.49
C THR A 153 -5.68 -3.35 -7.33
N ASP A 154 -5.78 -3.63 -8.62
CA ASP A 154 -4.64 -3.79 -9.52
C ASP A 154 -5.04 -3.47 -10.98
N MET A 155 -4.10 -3.54 -11.93
CA MET A 155 -4.34 -3.24 -13.35
C MET A 155 -3.89 -4.36 -14.30
N ASN A 156 -4.66 -4.60 -15.37
CA ASN A 156 -4.18 -5.35 -16.54
C ASN A 156 -4.74 -4.70 -17.81
N TYR A 157 -3.90 -3.98 -18.55
CA TYR A 157 -4.30 -3.27 -19.76
C TYR A 157 -4.21 -4.13 -21.04
N TYR A 158 -3.90 -5.43 -20.93
CA TYR A 158 -3.84 -6.32 -22.08
C TYR A 158 -5.22 -6.42 -22.76
N PRO A 159 -5.32 -6.26 -24.10
CA PRO A 159 -6.59 -6.02 -24.78
C PRO A 159 -7.42 -7.31 -25.04
N VAL A 160 -7.72 -8.09 -23.99
CA VAL A 160 -8.50 -9.33 -24.07
C VAL A 160 -9.94 -9.09 -24.55
N SER A 161 -10.58 -8.02 -24.08
CA SER A 161 -11.92 -7.60 -24.49
C SER A 161 -12.22 -6.18 -23.99
N LYS A 162 -13.40 -5.62 -24.35
CA LYS A 162 -13.84 -4.28 -23.90
C LYS A 162 -13.81 -4.12 -22.38
N TYR A 163 -14.27 -5.12 -21.65
CA TYR A 163 -14.21 -5.18 -20.18
C TYR A 163 -13.55 -6.48 -19.79
N HIS A 164 -12.35 -6.40 -19.24
CA HIS A 164 -11.55 -7.54 -18.85
C HIS A 164 -11.21 -7.43 -17.36
N PHE A 165 -11.59 -8.47 -16.63
CA PHE A 165 -11.24 -8.67 -15.23
C PHE A 165 -10.18 -9.77 -15.16
N ASP A 166 -8.96 -9.45 -14.75
CA ASP A 166 -8.05 -10.49 -14.28
C ASP A 166 -8.37 -10.73 -12.82
N LEU A 167 -8.97 -11.85 -12.48
CA LEU A 167 -9.40 -12.16 -11.12
C LEU A 167 -8.23 -12.76 -10.33
N SER A 168 -8.27 -12.66 -9.01
CA SER A 168 -7.49 -13.59 -8.19
C SER A 168 -7.97 -15.03 -8.42
N GLY A 169 -7.10 -16.02 -8.21
CA GLY A 169 -7.52 -17.43 -8.24
C GLY A 169 -8.68 -17.74 -7.27
N THR A 170 -8.76 -17.02 -6.14
CA THR A 170 -9.87 -17.13 -5.18
C THR A 170 -11.18 -16.59 -5.77
N ALA A 171 -11.15 -15.38 -6.34
CA ALA A 171 -12.33 -14.73 -6.90
C ALA A 171 -12.85 -15.46 -8.15
N PHE A 172 -11.95 -16.00 -8.98
CA PHE A 172 -12.29 -16.82 -10.14
C PHE A 172 -12.89 -18.16 -9.73
N GLY A 173 -12.22 -18.90 -8.84
CA GLY A 173 -12.72 -20.18 -8.32
C GLY A 173 -14.06 -20.04 -7.59
N ALA A 174 -14.30 -18.91 -6.92
CA ALA A 174 -15.57 -18.62 -6.25
C ALA A 174 -16.78 -18.46 -7.20
N LEU A 175 -16.59 -18.30 -8.52
CA LEU A 175 -17.68 -18.32 -9.50
C LEU A 175 -18.25 -19.73 -9.75
N ALA A 176 -17.47 -20.77 -9.44
CA ALA A 176 -17.84 -22.15 -9.67
C ALA A 176 -18.92 -22.67 -8.70
N ARG A 177 -19.54 -23.80 -9.05
CA ARG A 177 -20.30 -24.63 -8.10
C ARG A 177 -19.35 -25.23 -7.04
N PRO A 178 -19.84 -25.54 -5.83
CA PRO A 178 -19.03 -26.20 -4.81
C PRO A 178 -18.29 -27.43 -5.35
N GLY A 179 -16.98 -27.50 -5.13
CA GLY A 179 -16.12 -28.59 -5.61
C GLY A 179 -15.64 -28.48 -7.06
N LEU A 180 -16.16 -27.53 -7.86
CA LEU A 180 -15.75 -27.32 -9.26
C LEU A 180 -14.81 -26.11 -9.45
N ASN A 181 -14.31 -25.52 -8.35
CA ASN A 181 -13.44 -24.35 -8.33
C ASN A 181 -12.23 -24.52 -9.27
N ASP A 182 -11.53 -25.65 -9.17
CA ASP A 182 -10.36 -25.93 -10.00
C ASP A 182 -10.71 -26.30 -11.44
N LYS A 183 -11.84 -26.99 -11.67
CA LYS A 183 -12.34 -27.23 -13.04
C LYS A 183 -12.61 -25.91 -13.77
N LEU A 184 -13.21 -24.93 -13.09
CA LEU A 184 -13.40 -23.60 -13.67
C LEU A 184 -12.06 -22.90 -13.88
N ARG A 185 -11.15 -22.88 -12.88
CA ARG A 185 -9.81 -22.27 -13.02
C ARG A 185 -9.01 -22.81 -14.22
N HIS A 186 -9.10 -24.11 -14.52
CA HIS A 186 -8.41 -24.72 -15.67
C HIS A 186 -8.96 -24.30 -17.05
N ALA A 187 -10.12 -23.63 -17.12
CA ALA A 187 -10.59 -23.00 -18.35
C ALA A 187 -9.71 -21.83 -18.81
N GLY A 188 -8.96 -21.22 -17.88
CA GLY A 188 -8.08 -20.07 -18.11
C GLY A 188 -8.83 -18.76 -18.37
N ILE A 189 -9.72 -18.74 -19.36
CA ILE A 189 -10.55 -17.59 -19.75
C ILE A 189 -12.02 -17.99 -19.87
N ILE A 190 -12.93 -17.19 -19.30
CA ILE A 190 -14.38 -17.43 -19.34
C ILE A 190 -15.17 -16.15 -19.64
N ASP A 191 -16.34 -16.30 -20.24
CA ASP A 191 -17.30 -15.21 -20.39
C ASP A 191 -18.13 -15.03 -19.11
N ILE A 192 -18.09 -13.81 -18.58
CA ILE A 192 -18.80 -13.38 -17.39
C ILE A 192 -19.76 -12.22 -17.69
N GLN A 193 -20.66 -12.00 -16.74
CA GLN A 193 -21.44 -10.78 -16.65
C GLN A 193 -21.03 -10.00 -15.41
N PHE A 194 -20.96 -8.67 -15.51
CA PHE A 194 -20.63 -7.79 -14.40
C PHE A 194 -21.58 -6.59 -14.29
N ARG A 195 -21.65 -5.99 -13.10
CA ARG A 195 -22.26 -4.67 -12.87
C ARG A 195 -21.60 -3.97 -11.68
N ARG A 196 -21.55 -2.64 -11.69
CA ARG A 196 -21.02 -1.85 -10.56
C ARG A 196 -21.95 -1.97 -9.36
N VAL A 197 -21.41 -2.10 -8.15
CA VAL A 197 -22.20 -2.19 -6.91
C VAL A 197 -21.54 -1.45 -5.75
N PRO A 198 -22.29 -1.13 -4.68
CA PRO A 198 -21.68 -0.68 -3.44
C PRO A 198 -20.74 -1.70 -2.78
N CYS A 199 -19.63 -1.18 -2.26
CA CYS A 199 -18.70 -1.83 -1.35
C CYS A 199 -19.30 -2.04 0.04
N SER A 200 -18.68 -2.93 0.82
CA SER A 200 -19.19 -3.39 2.12
C SER A 200 -18.06 -3.58 3.15
N TYR A 201 -17.36 -2.50 3.47
CA TYR A 201 -16.30 -2.48 4.47
C TYR A 201 -16.89 -2.37 5.89
N LYS A 202 -17.47 -3.47 6.42
CA LYS A 202 -18.10 -3.47 7.76
C LYS A 202 -17.08 -3.12 8.85
N GLY A 203 -17.42 -2.18 9.73
CA GLY A 203 -16.55 -1.79 10.85
C GLY A 203 -15.26 -1.05 10.47
N LEU A 204 -15.07 -0.69 9.20
CA LEU A 204 -13.93 0.10 8.74
C LEU A 204 -14.39 1.49 8.31
N ASN A 205 -13.62 2.49 8.72
CA ASN A 205 -13.75 3.87 8.25
C ASN A 205 -12.83 4.10 7.03
N VAL A 206 -12.98 5.23 6.35
CA VAL A 206 -12.05 5.64 5.29
C VAL A 206 -10.67 5.84 5.94
N ASN A 207 -9.64 5.17 5.42
CA ASN A 207 -8.29 5.28 5.94
C ASN A 207 -7.38 6.09 5.01
N PHE A 208 -6.60 6.98 5.59
CA PHE A 208 -5.69 7.88 4.90
C PHE A 208 -4.24 7.56 5.32
N ARG A 209 -3.51 6.79 4.52
CA ARG A 209 -2.11 6.46 4.80
C ARG A 209 -1.17 7.48 4.17
N VAL A 210 -0.48 8.27 5.00
CA VAL A 210 0.53 9.23 4.52
C VAL A 210 1.72 8.47 3.94
N GLN A 211 2.21 8.88 2.77
CA GLN A 211 3.26 8.15 2.04
C GLN A 211 4.67 8.56 2.46
N VAL A 212 5.65 7.65 2.34
CA VAL A 212 7.04 7.82 2.85
C VAL A 212 7.72 9.13 2.43
N GLY A 213 7.54 9.57 1.19
CA GLY A 213 8.15 10.80 0.67
C GLY A 213 7.49 12.11 1.12
N SER A 214 6.47 12.05 1.98
CA SER A 214 5.74 13.25 2.43
C SER A 214 6.60 14.12 3.35
N ASN A 215 6.64 15.42 3.06
CA ASN A 215 7.37 16.45 3.80
C ASN A 215 6.54 17.75 3.83
N PRO A 216 6.99 18.85 4.48
CA PRO A 216 6.17 20.07 4.60
C PRO A 216 5.73 20.70 3.26
N ASN A 217 6.43 20.47 2.16
CA ASN A 217 6.16 21.05 0.84
C ASN A 217 5.57 20.05 -0.18
N TYR A 218 5.49 18.77 0.18
CA TYR A 218 4.92 17.70 -0.64
C TYR A 218 4.15 16.76 0.27
N PHE A 219 2.83 16.74 0.16
CA PHE A 219 1.98 15.83 0.93
C PHE A 219 1.36 14.78 0.02
N ALA A 220 1.55 13.50 0.31
CA ALA A 220 0.93 12.40 -0.44
C ALA A 220 0.25 11.38 0.47
N VAL A 221 -0.91 10.91 0.06
CA VAL A 221 -1.81 10.08 0.86
C VAL A 221 -2.49 9.01 -0.01
N LEU A 222 -2.43 7.76 0.45
CA LEU A 222 -3.20 6.65 -0.10
C LEU A 222 -4.58 6.62 0.58
N VAL A 223 -5.66 6.64 -0.20
CA VAL A 223 -7.02 6.52 0.32
C VAL A 223 -7.48 5.07 0.23
N GLN A 224 -7.77 4.45 1.37
CA GLN A 224 -8.28 3.08 1.47
C GLN A 224 -9.72 3.07 2.03
N TYR A 225 -10.47 2.01 1.74
CA TYR A 225 -11.81 1.76 2.30
C TYR A 225 -12.79 2.94 2.11
N ALA A 226 -12.81 3.54 0.92
CA ALA A 226 -13.55 4.78 0.60
C ALA A 226 -15.09 4.63 0.59
N GLY A 227 -15.64 4.29 1.75
CA GLY A 227 -17.08 4.15 2.00
C GLY A 227 -17.75 3.08 1.15
N LYS A 228 -19.04 3.31 0.88
CA LYS A 228 -19.87 2.41 0.05
C LYS A 228 -19.57 2.49 -1.44
N ASP A 229 -18.94 3.54 -1.95
CA ASP A 229 -18.74 3.70 -3.39
C ASP A 229 -17.39 3.14 -3.88
N GLY A 230 -16.40 3.10 -2.99
CA GLY A 230 -15.12 2.40 -3.16
C GLY A 230 -14.08 3.14 -3.98
N ALA A 231 -14.47 3.68 -5.14
CA ALA A 231 -13.62 4.50 -5.99
C ALA A 231 -13.60 5.97 -5.56
N VAL A 232 -12.43 6.60 -5.62
CA VAL A 232 -12.23 8.04 -5.42
C VAL A 232 -11.79 8.66 -6.75
N VAL A 233 -12.46 9.73 -7.20
CA VAL A 233 -12.14 10.43 -8.46
C VAL A 233 -11.66 11.86 -8.26
N GLN A 234 -11.78 12.39 -7.05
CA GLN A 234 -11.20 13.65 -6.60
C GLN A 234 -10.92 13.53 -5.10
N LEU A 235 -9.74 13.96 -4.67
CA LEU A 235 -9.44 14.25 -3.27
C LEU A 235 -9.06 15.74 -3.18
N ASP A 236 -9.59 16.45 -2.19
CA ASP A 236 -9.18 17.83 -1.87
C ASP A 236 -8.60 17.89 -0.45
N LEU A 237 -7.64 18.79 -0.24
CA LEU A 237 -7.02 19.08 1.05
C LEU A 237 -7.38 20.49 1.50
N MET A 238 -7.74 20.64 2.77
CA MET A 238 -7.93 21.93 3.44
C MET A 238 -6.97 22.03 4.62
N GLU A 239 -6.23 23.13 4.67
CA GLU A 239 -5.24 23.45 5.71
C GLU A 239 -5.88 24.04 6.97
N THR A 240 -5.10 24.11 8.05
CA THR A 240 -5.39 24.88 9.26
C THR A 240 -4.56 26.16 9.27
N SER A 241 -5.20 27.32 9.47
CA SER A 241 -4.53 28.61 9.55
C SER A 241 -3.68 28.70 10.82
N LYS A 242 -2.35 28.85 10.68
CA LYS A 242 -1.44 29.09 11.82
C LYS A 242 -1.80 30.31 12.65
N ALA A 243 -2.45 31.32 12.06
CA ALA A 243 -2.81 32.57 12.75
C ALA A 243 -4.06 32.44 13.64
N THR A 244 -4.94 31.45 13.39
CA THR A 244 -6.22 31.30 14.11
C THR A 244 -6.46 29.92 14.72
N GLY A 245 -5.60 28.93 14.41
CA GLY A 245 -5.77 27.54 14.86
C GLY A 245 -6.99 26.83 14.25
N ARG A 246 -7.62 27.39 13.22
CA ARG A 246 -8.88 26.89 12.62
C ARG A 246 -8.68 26.51 11.15
N PRO A 247 -9.46 25.54 10.62
CA PRO A 247 -9.45 25.21 9.19
C PRO A 247 -9.71 26.46 8.33
N THR A 248 -9.02 26.58 7.20
CA THR A 248 -9.08 27.79 6.34
C THR A 248 -10.41 27.97 5.61
N GLY A 249 -11.24 26.94 5.53
CA GLY A 249 -12.43 26.90 4.66
C GLY A 249 -12.12 26.66 3.18
N VAL A 250 -10.83 26.69 2.79
CA VAL A 250 -10.38 26.60 1.39
C VAL A 250 -9.97 25.17 1.05
N TRP A 251 -10.64 24.58 0.06
CA TRP A 251 -10.36 23.24 -0.45
C TRP A 251 -9.45 23.31 -1.68
N THR A 252 -8.24 22.77 -1.56
CA THR A 252 -7.24 22.69 -2.64
C THR A 252 -7.30 21.29 -3.29
N PRO A 253 -7.59 21.16 -4.60
CA PRO A 253 -7.62 19.87 -5.27
C PRO A 253 -6.25 19.18 -5.29
N MET A 254 -6.21 17.92 -4.89
CA MET A 254 -5.04 17.05 -4.99
C MET A 254 -5.00 16.36 -6.35
N ARG A 255 -3.78 16.05 -6.82
CA ARG A 255 -3.54 15.33 -8.08
C ARG A 255 -3.43 13.82 -7.80
N VAL A 256 -3.87 12.97 -8.72
CA VAL A 256 -3.50 11.54 -8.68
C VAL A 256 -1.99 11.44 -8.93
N SER A 257 -1.29 10.68 -8.08
CA SER A 257 0.12 10.33 -8.28
C SER A 257 0.22 8.99 -9.04
N TRP A 258 -0.37 7.94 -8.46
CA TRP A 258 -0.53 6.61 -9.06
C TRP A 258 -1.53 5.79 -8.22
N GLY A 259 -2.31 4.91 -8.84
CA GLY A 259 -3.28 4.08 -8.12
C GLY A 259 -4.29 4.91 -7.30
N ALA A 260 -4.48 4.57 -6.03
CA ALA A 260 -5.27 5.36 -5.08
C ALA A 260 -4.44 6.39 -4.27
N VAL A 261 -3.21 6.70 -4.70
CA VAL A 261 -2.34 7.71 -4.07
C VAL A 261 -2.59 9.09 -4.67
N TRP A 262 -2.94 10.04 -3.80
CA TRP A 262 -3.17 11.45 -4.11
C TRP A 262 -2.05 12.31 -3.55
N ARG A 263 -1.68 13.40 -4.23
CA ARG A 263 -0.58 14.30 -3.85
C ARG A 263 -0.93 15.77 -3.99
N LEU A 264 -0.30 16.60 -3.18
CA LEU A 264 -0.30 18.06 -3.27
C LEU A 264 1.13 18.58 -3.14
N ASP A 265 1.57 19.34 -4.15
CA ASP A 265 2.91 19.90 -4.29
C ASP A 265 2.83 21.43 -4.07
N THR A 266 3.62 22.01 -3.16
CA THR A 266 3.58 23.47 -2.87
C THR A 266 4.96 24.11 -2.66
N SER A 267 5.12 25.36 -3.13
CA SER A 267 6.34 26.16 -2.95
C SER A 267 6.56 26.65 -1.51
N ARG A 268 5.48 26.83 -0.75
CA ARG A 268 5.52 27.06 0.71
C ARG A 268 5.22 25.77 1.48
N PRO A 269 5.64 25.67 2.76
CA PRO A 269 5.12 24.66 3.67
C PRO A 269 3.59 24.71 3.78
N LEU A 270 2.98 23.52 3.75
CA LEU A 270 1.59 23.28 4.09
C LEU A 270 1.38 23.48 5.60
N GLN A 271 0.18 23.88 6.00
CA GLN A 271 -0.19 24.16 7.40
C GLN A 271 -1.16 23.10 7.94
N PRO A 272 -0.66 22.05 8.64
CA PRO A 272 -1.51 21.05 9.28
C PRO A 272 -2.09 21.57 10.62
N PRO A 273 -3.12 20.92 11.19
CA PRO A 273 -3.82 19.71 10.72
C PRO A 273 -4.48 19.87 9.35
N PHE A 274 -4.57 18.77 8.60
CA PHE A 274 -5.25 18.74 7.30
C PHE A 274 -6.62 18.06 7.41
N SER A 275 -7.63 18.72 6.87
CA SER A 275 -8.92 18.11 6.54
C SER A 275 -8.87 17.57 5.11
N LEU A 276 -9.45 16.40 4.86
CA LEU A 276 -9.48 15.76 3.55
C LEU A 276 -10.92 15.55 3.07
N ARG A 277 -11.19 15.81 1.78
CA ARG A 277 -12.51 15.65 1.15
C ARG A 277 -12.42 14.74 -0.06
N ALA A 278 -12.97 13.53 0.04
CA ALA A 278 -12.97 12.55 -1.03
C ALA A 278 -14.32 12.54 -1.76
N ARG A 279 -14.30 12.65 -3.09
CA ARG A 279 -15.48 12.48 -3.97
C ARG A 279 -15.40 11.14 -4.70
N SER A 280 -16.49 10.39 -4.71
CA SER A 280 -16.61 9.13 -5.45
C SER A 280 -17.09 9.34 -6.90
N ASP A 281 -16.97 8.31 -7.74
CA ASP A 281 -17.54 8.33 -9.10
C ASP A 281 -19.08 8.24 -9.15
N SER A 282 -19.76 8.10 -7.99
CA SER A 282 -21.21 8.34 -7.90
C SER A 282 -21.57 9.80 -7.56
N GLY A 283 -20.56 10.68 -7.43
CA GLY A 283 -20.72 12.10 -7.10
C GLY A 283 -20.84 12.39 -5.59
N LYS A 284 -21.07 11.38 -4.75
CA LYS A 284 -21.09 11.54 -3.28
C LYS A 284 -19.74 12.01 -2.76
N THR A 285 -19.76 12.74 -1.65
CA THR A 285 -18.56 13.33 -1.04
C THR A 285 -18.51 13.01 0.45
N VAL A 286 -17.33 12.66 0.94
CA VAL A 286 -17.03 12.42 2.37
C VAL A 286 -15.97 13.43 2.82
N VAL A 287 -16.19 14.06 3.97
CA VAL A 287 -15.24 15.01 4.58
C VAL A 287 -14.72 14.40 5.88
N ALA A 288 -13.40 14.30 6.00
CA ALA A 288 -12.68 13.88 7.19
C ALA A 288 -11.94 15.11 7.77
N ASN A 289 -12.57 15.77 8.74
CA ASN A 289 -12.05 17.00 9.34
C ASN A 289 -10.83 16.72 10.21
N ASN A 290 -9.75 17.47 10.00
CA ASN A 290 -8.47 17.42 10.73
C ASN A 290 -7.90 16.00 10.91
N VAL A 291 -8.17 15.10 9.94
CA VAL A 291 -7.83 13.68 10.00
C VAL A 291 -6.31 13.43 9.98
N ILE A 292 -5.54 14.35 9.39
CA ILE A 292 -4.08 14.35 9.46
C ILE A 292 -3.66 15.38 10.53
N PRO A 293 -3.09 14.98 11.68
CA PRO A 293 -2.78 15.88 12.80
C PRO A 293 -1.55 16.75 12.51
N ALA A 294 -1.22 17.70 13.41
CA ALA A 294 -0.09 18.61 13.21
C ALA A 294 1.29 17.90 13.22
N ASP A 295 1.41 16.81 13.98
CA ASP A 295 2.60 15.98 14.17
C ASP A 295 2.60 14.72 13.26
N TRP A 296 1.93 14.81 12.10
CA TRP A 296 1.77 13.66 11.19
C TRP A 296 3.11 13.04 10.77
N LYS A 297 3.09 11.72 10.55
CA LYS A 297 4.29 10.94 10.21
C LYS A 297 4.08 10.19 8.89
N PRO A 298 5.09 10.14 8.00
CA PRO A 298 5.07 9.26 6.84
C PRO A 298 4.84 7.79 7.24
N MET A 299 4.25 7.01 6.34
CA MET A 299 3.87 5.60 6.51
C MET A 299 2.88 5.30 7.64
N THR A 300 2.23 6.33 8.21
CA THR A 300 1.22 6.18 9.26
C THR A 300 -0.21 6.22 8.69
N ASP A 301 -1.08 5.37 9.24
CA ASP A 301 -2.51 5.27 8.92
C ASP A 301 -3.35 6.23 9.76
N TYR A 302 -4.19 7.03 9.11
CA TYR A 302 -5.12 7.96 9.75
C TYR A 302 -6.57 7.61 9.36
N PRO A 303 -7.27 6.76 10.14
CA PRO A 303 -8.66 6.43 9.89
C PRO A 303 -9.59 7.59 10.27
N SER A 304 -10.48 7.99 9.36
CA SER A 304 -11.46 9.04 9.60
C SER A 304 -12.39 8.66 10.74
N SER A 305 -12.52 9.50 11.76
CA SER A 305 -13.54 9.30 12.79
C SER A 305 -14.93 9.60 12.22
N MET A 306 -15.84 8.62 12.25
CA MET A 306 -17.26 8.96 12.38
C MET A 306 -17.41 9.64 13.75
N ALA A 307 -17.73 10.93 13.75
CA ALA A 307 -17.84 11.71 14.98
C ALA A 307 -19.10 11.29 15.76
N VAL A 308 -18.98 10.27 16.61
CA VAL A 308 -19.83 10.15 17.79
C VAL A 308 -19.52 11.35 18.66
N VAL A 309 -20.41 12.36 18.62
CA VAL A 309 -20.27 13.57 19.42
C VAL A 309 -20.56 13.23 20.88
N ILE A 310 -19.53 12.72 21.57
CA ILE A 310 -19.52 12.65 23.03
C ILE A 310 -19.55 14.10 23.51
N SER A 311 -20.73 14.55 23.92
CA SER A 311 -20.92 15.92 24.41
C SER A 311 -19.95 16.22 25.56
N PHE A 312 -19.36 17.41 25.55
CA PHE A 312 -18.27 17.84 26.45
C PHE A 312 -18.57 17.69 27.95
N LYS A 313 -19.82 17.43 28.35
CA LYS A 313 -20.26 17.17 29.72
C LYS A 313 -19.56 15.96 30.39
N VAL A 314 -19.00 15.01 29.65
CA VAL A 314 -18.33 13.82 30.23
C VAL A 314 -16.93 14.13 30.77
N ALA A 315 -16.21 15.12 30.20
CA ALA A 315 -14.85 15.46 30.62
C ALA A 315 -14.77 15.95 32.09
N ALA A 316 -15.83 16.65 32.55
CA ALA A 316 -15.93 17.14 33.92
C ALA A 316 -16.05 16.01 34.97
N LEU A 317 -16.55 14.83 34.59
CA LEU A 317 -16.75 13.71 35.51
C LEU A 317 -15.45 12.95 35.81
N VAL A 318 -14.54 12.87 34.84
CA VAL A 318 -13.24 12.19 35.01
C VAL A 318 -12.30 13.02 35.89
N ALA A 319 -12.30 14.34 35.74
CA ALA A 319 -11.48 15.25 36.54
C ALA A 319 -11.81 15.22 38.04
N LEU A 320 -13.03 14.86 38.41
CA LEU A 320 -13.47 14.81 39.82
C LEU A 320 -12.91 13.60 40.58
N ILE A 321 -12.52 12.53 39.88
CA ILE A 321 -12.04 11.28 40.48
C ILE A 321 -10.54 11.36 40.82
N SER A 322 -9.79 12.24 40.15
CA SER A 322 -8.33 12.39 40.34
C SER A 322 -7.90 13.02 41.68
N VAL A 323 -8.84 13.49 42.50
CA VAL A 323 -8.56 14.29 43.72
C VAL A 323 -8.61 13.45 45.02
N LEU A 324 -9.15 12.23 44.99
CA LEU A 324 -9.38 11.39 46.18
C LEU A 324 -8.47 10.14 46.26
N ALA A 325 -7.27 10.20 45.69
CA ALA A 325 -6.32 9.08 45.66
C ALA A 325 -4.87 9.47 46.06
N THR A 326 -4.72 10.40 47.00
CA THR A 326 -3.50 10.52 47.82
C THR A 326 -3.70 9.76 49.13
N HIS A 327 -2.59 9.30 49.73
CA HIS A 327 -2.53 8.42 50.92
C HIS A 327 -2.94 6.95 50.66
N GLY A 328 -1.94 6.08 50.41
CA GLY A 328 -2.13 4.63 50.23
C GLY A 328 -0.80 3.90 50.14
N ALA A 329 -0.55 2.95 51.04
CA ALA A 329 0.77 2.38 51.33
C ALA A 329 1.52 1.68 50.18
N ARG A 330 2.85 1.77 50.25
CA ARG A 330 3.88 1.12 49.43
C ARG A 330 3.84 -0.42 49.55
N ALA A 331 3.55 -1.13 48.46
CA ALA A 331 3.84 -2.56 48.29
C ALA A 331 4.08 -2.91 46.81
N GLN A 332 5.10 -3.72 46.52
CA GLN A 332 5.38 -4.23 45.17
C GLN A 332 4.99 -5.72 45.06
N PRO A 333 4.21 -6.14 44.04
CA PRO A 333 4.10 -7.54 43.66
C PRO A 333 5.33 -7.96 42.85
N SER A 334 6.05 -8.98 43.30
CA SER A 334 7.13 -9.59 42.53
C SER A 334 6.58 -10.52 41.46
N TYR A 335 6.73 -10.17 40.18
CA TYR A 335 6.45 -11.09 39.08
C TYR A 335 7.68 -11.92 38.72
N ASN A 336 7.53 -13.24 38.86
CA ASN A 336 8.61 -14.22 38.79
C ASN A 336 9.17 -14.36 37.36
N THR A 337 10.41 -13.92 37.14
CA THR A 337 11.13 -14.05 35.86
C THR A 337 11.84 -15.40 35.77
N SER A 338 11.28 -16.33 34.99
CA SER A 338 11.98 -17.56 34.60
C SER A 338 11.66 -17.94 33.15
N ALA A 339 12.56 -18.72 32.55
CA ALA A 339 12.40 -19.37 31.24
C ALA A 339 12.28 -18.51 29.96
N ARG A 340 12.86 -17.29 29.90
CA ARG A 340 13.45 -16.82 28.63
C ARG A 340 14.86 -17.38 28.52
N ARG A 341 15.03 -18.52 27.83
CA ARG A 341 16.33 -19.16 27.62
C ARG A 341 17.11 -18.42 26.54
N GLU A 342 17.90 -17.42 26.93
CA GLU A 342 18.80 -16.73 26.02
C GLU A 342 19.88 -17.69 25.50
N LEU A 343 19.84 -17.98 24.20
CA LEU A 343 20.94 -18.65 23.50
C LEU A 343 22.04 -17.63 23.21
N TYR A 344 22.86 -17.41 24.23
CA TYR A 344 24.07 -16.58 24.20
C TYR A 344 25.08 -17.20 23.21
N TYR A 345 25.00 -16.84 21.92
CA TYR A 345 25.89 -17.41 20.92
C TYR A 345 27.20 -16.62 20.83
N SER A 346 28.29 -17.27 21.25
CA SER A 346 29.62 -16.66 21.40
C SER A 346 30.17 -16.08 20.09
N SER A 347 30.77 -14.88 20.19
CA SER A 347 31.56 -14.27 19.12
C SER A 347 32.89 -15.00 18.94
N THR A 348 32.91 -16.02 18.08
CA THR A 348 34.16 -16.63 17.59
C THR A 348 34.68 -15.85 16.38
N THR A 349 35.99 -15.60 16.37
CA THR A 349 36.67 -14.71 15.43
C THR A 349 36.84 -15.34 14.05
N GLY A 350 35.84 -15.17 13.18
CA GLY A 350 35.88 -15.57 11.77
C GLY A 350 34.91 -14.73 10.93
N GLY A 351 35.40 -14.05 9.90
CA GLY A 351 34.64 -12.99 9.23
C GLY A 351 33.56 -13.47 8.25
N SER A 352 32.53 -12.63 8.08
CA SER A 352 31.70 -12.49 6.87
C SER A 352 30.54 -13.48 6.59
N TRP A 353 29.95 -14.17 7.57
CA TRP A 353 28.69 -14.91 7.33
C TRP A 353 27.66 -14.71 8.46
N LEU A 354 26.41 -14.41 8.09
CA LEU A 354 25.27 -14.19 8.99
C LEU A 354 24.21 -15.30 8.82
N PRO A 355 23.50 -15.70 9.88
CA PRO A 355 22.42 -16.68 9.78
C PRO A 355 21.13 -16.05 9.21
N ALA A 356 20.46 -16.77 8.32
CA ALA A 356 19.12 -16.45 7.82
C ALA A 356 18.33 -17.74 7.59
N ARG A 357 17.04 -17.60 7.25
CA ARG A 357 16.26 -18.69 6.65
C ARG A 357 15.88 -18.38 5.22
N ALA A 358 15.76 -19.44 4.44
CA ALA A 358 15.26 -19.39 3.08
C ALA A 358 13.95 -20.17 2.95
N THR A 359 13.01 -19.58 2.23
CA THR A 359 11.89 -20.26 1.57
C THR A 359 12.02 -20.05 0.06
N TRP A 360 11.08 -20.54 -0.74
CA TRP A 360 11.00 -20.16 -2.14
C TRP A 360 9.56 -20.11 -2.65
N TYR A 361 9.36 -19.33 -3.72
CA TYR A 361 8.07 -19.08 -4.34
C TYR A 361 8.12 -19.15 -5.86
N GLY A 362 6.93 -19.19 -6.48
CA GLY A 362 6.75 -19.25 -7.93
C GLY A 362 7.02 -20.63 -8.54
N ARG A 363 7.53 -20.66 -9.78
CA ARG A 363 7.82 -21.90 -10.50
C ARG A 363 9.19 -22.48 -10.09
N PRO A 364 9.37 -23.83 -10.07
CA PRO A 364 10.63 -24.46 -9.71
C PRO A 364 11.86 -23.92 -10.46
N ASN A 365 11.73 -23.60 -11.76
CA ASN A 365 12.79 -22.98 -12.56
C ASN A 365 12.45 -21.54 -13.01
N GLY A 366 11.60 -20.85 -12.24
CA GLY A 366 11.21 -19.44 -12.46
C GLY A 366 12.07 -18.45 -11.66
N ALA A 367 11.72 -17.16 -11.79
CA ALA A 367 12.42 -16.02 -11.19
C ALA A 367 11.74 -15.46 -9.92
N GLY A 368 10.89 -16.26 -9.27
CA GLY A 368 9.92 -15.78 -8.29
C GLY A 368 8.57 -15.61 -8.98
N PRO A 369 8.00 -14.40 -9.07
CA PRO A 369 6.62 -14.20 -9.50
C PRO A 369 6.43 -14.58 -10.98
N ASP A 370 5.25 -15.08 -11.32
CA ASP A 370 4.94 -15.59 -12.67
C ASP A 370 5.05 -14.52 -13.78
N ASN A 371 4.92 -13.24 -13.43
CA ASN A 371 5.13 -12.11 -14.34
C ASN A 371 6.61 -11.76 -14.58
N ASN A 372 7.54 -12.43 -13.88
CA ASN A 372 8.99 -12.15 -13.89
C ASN A 372 9.31 -10.69 -13.55
N GLY A 373 8.57 -10.11 -12.61
CA GLY A 373 8.79 -8.77 -12.07
C GLY A 373 9.25 -8.78 -10.61
N GLY A 374 8.74 -7.82 -9.85
CA GLY A 374 8.79 -7.80 -8.38
C GLY A 374 8.56 -6.40 -7.81
N GLY A 375 8.41 -6.31 -6.48
CA GLY A 375 8.18 -5.07 -5.72
C GLY A 375 9.24 -3.98 -5.87
N CYS A 376 10.40 -4.27 -6.45
CA CYS A 376 11.36 -3.26 -6.89
C CYS A 376 10.94 -2.49 -8.16
N GLY A 377 9.90 -2.93 -8.88
CA GLY A 377 9.55 -2.41 -10.20
C GLY A 377 10.42 -2.94 -11.35
N TYR A 378 11.32 -3.88 -11.06
CA TYR A 378 12.08 -4.58 -12.10
C TYR A 378 11.18 -5.53 -12.90
N SER A 379 11.49 -5.74 -14.17
CA SER A 379 10.78 -6.63 -15.10
C SER A 379 11.75 -7.45 -15.95
N GLY A 380 11.40 -8.69 -16.27
CA GLY A 380 12.25 -9.63 -17.00
C GLY A 380 13.31 -10.28 -16.10
N THR A 381 12.97 -10.53 -14.82
CA THR A 381 13.90 -11.09 -13.81
C THR A 381 14.34 -12.54 -14.08
N ASN A 382 13.68 -13.22 -15.02
CA ASN A 382 14.12 -14.50 -15.58
C ASN A 382 15.23 -14.37 -16.63
N LEU A 383 15.37 -13.20 -17.26
CA LEU A 383 16.34 -12.97 -18.33
C LEU A 383 17.68 -12.50 -17.78
N TYR A 384 18.72 -12.58 -18.60
CA TYR A 384 20.04 -12.02 -18.30
C TYR A 384 19.94 -10.50 -18.02
N PRO A 385 20.61 -9.95 -16.98
CA PRO A 385 21.60 -10.59 -16.09
C PRO A 385 21.01 -11.21 -14.82
N PHE A 386 19.71 -11.04 -14.55
CA PHE A 386 19.09 -11.61 -13.35
C PHE A 386 19.10 -13.15 -13.41
N ASN A 387 18.83 -13.74 -14.58
CA ASN A 387 18.88 -15.18 -14.86
C ASN A 387 18.09 -16.03 -13.83
N SER A 388 16.95 -15.52 -13.36
CA SER A 388 16.18 -16.09 -12.25
C SER A 388 16.92 -16.21 -10.91
N MET A 389 18.13 -15.66 -10.73
CA MET A 389 18.88 -15.67 -9.47
C MET A 389 18.43 -14.55 -8.53
N THR A 390 17.15 -14.60 -8.16
CA THR A 390 16.39 -13.54 -7.50
C THR A 390 15.82 -13.95 -6.15
N SER A 391 15.51 -12.95 -5.33
CA SER A 391 14.93 -13.11 -4.00
C SER A 391 14.02 -11.93 -3.66
N CYS A 392 12.95 -12.21 -2.91
CA CYS A 392 12.37 -11.24 -2.01
C CYS A 392 13.33 -10.97 -0.84
N GLY A 393 13.39 -9.74 -0.36
CA GLY A 393 13.94 -9.43 0.96
C GLY A 393 12.84 -9.20 1.99
N ASN A 394 13.02 -9.66 3.22
CA ASN A 394 12.30 -9.06 4.35
C ASN A 394 12.89 -7.70 4.71
N GLN A 395 12.26 -6.95 5.63
CA GLN A 395 12.53 -5.51 5.81
C GLN A 395 14.02 -5.13 6.00
N PRO A 396 14.85 -5.85 6.78
CA PRO A 396 16.29 -5.57 6.88
C PRO A 396 17.06 -5.70 5.55
N LEU A 397 16.55 -6.47 4.59
CA LEU A 397 17.15 -6.74 3.28
C LEU A 397 16.58 -5.81 2.20
N PHE A 398 15.26 -5.63 2.15
CA PHE A 398 14.54 -4.82 1.15
C PHE A 398 14.57 -3.30 1.44
N ARG A 399 14.64 -2.90 2.73
CA ARG A 399 14.82 -1.51 3.18
C ARG A 399 13.86 -0.51 2.48
N ASP A 400 12.58 -0.90 2.37
CA ASP A 400 11.48 -0.20 1.67
C ASP A 400 11.72 0.23 0.19
N GLY A 401 12.75 -0.32 -0.46
CA GLY A 401 13.18 0.03 -1.81
C GLY A 401 14.69 0.16 -1.94
N LYS A 402 15.36 0.64 -0.87
CA LYS A 402 16.82 0.82 -0.82
C LYS A 402 17.62 -0.48 -0.81
N GLY A 403 16.95 -1.63 -0.75
CA GLY A 403 17.52 -2.95 -0.96
C GLY A 403 17.53 -3.40 -2.43
N CYS A 404 16.77 -2.75 -3.30
CA CYS A 404 16.59 -3.17 -4.69
C CYS A 404 17.91 -3.17 -5.48
N GLY A 405 18.14 -4.26 -6.20
CA GLY A 405 19.39 -4.49 -6.95
C GLY A 405 20.57 -4.91 -6.07
N ALA A 406 20.43 -5.00 -4.74
CA ALA A 406 21.49 -5.48 -3.87
C ALA A 406 21.82 -6.95 -4.16
N CYS A 407 23.11 -7.24 -4.32
CA CYS A 407 23.62 -8.60 -4.40
C CYS A 407 24.02 -9.14 -3.03
N TYR A 408 23.67 -10.41 -2.81
CA TYR A 408 24.00 -11.19 -1.61
C TYR A 408 24.60 -12.52 -2.03
N GLN A 409 25.58 -13.03 -1.29
CA GLN A 409 25.94 -14.44 -1.38
C GLN A 409 25.16 -15.23 -0.32
N ILE A 410 24.56 -16.35 -0.72
CA ILE A 410 23.82 -17.28 0.15
C ILE A 410 24.36 -18.69 -0.02
N LYS A 411 24.31 -19.51 1.04
CA LYS A 411 24.61 -20.94 1.01
C LYS A 411 23.71 -21.69 1.99
N CYS A 412 23.23 -22.88 1.61
CA CYS A 412 22.51 -23.73 2.55
C CYS A 412 23.48 -24.31 3.59
N VAL A 413 23.05 -24.30 4.87
CA VAL A 413 23.79 -24.93 5.99
C VAL A 413 22.90 -25.87 6.83
N SER A 414 21.70 -26.20 6.33
CA SER A 414 20.74 -27.08 7.02
C SER A 414 21.32 -28.50 7.18
N LYS A 415 21.78 -28.80 8.40
CA LYS A 415 22.57 -30.01 8.72
C LYS A 415 21.88 -31.33 8.37
N ASN A 416 20.55 -31.35 8.40
CA ASN A 416 19.74 -32.55 8.19
C ASN A 416 19.31 -32.71 6.72
N ASN A 417 19.73 -31.82 5.81
CA ASN A 417 19.38 -31.90 4.39
C ASN A 417 20.57 -32.33 3.51
N PRO A 418 20.66 -33.60 3.10
CA PRO A 418 21.78 -34.11 2.31
C PRO A 418 21.85 -33.52 0.88
N ALA A 419 20.80 -32.84 0.39
CA ALA A 419 20.79 -32.18 -0.90
C ALA A 419 21.55 -30.85 -0.91
N CYS A 420 21.76 -30.21 0.25
CA CYS A 420 22.51 -28.95 0.33
C CYS A 420 23.99 -29.14 -0.06
N SER A 421 24.51 -28.26 -0.92
CA SER A 421 25.92 -28.30 -1.34
C SER A 421 26.88 -27.62 -0.37
N GLY A 422 26.41 -26.60 0.36
CA GLY A 422 27.28 -25.68 1.11
C GLY A 422 27.92 -24.58 0.26
N GLU A 423 27.77 -24.66 -1.06
CA GLU A 423 28.41 -23.75 -2.02
C GLU A 423 27.68 -22.40 -2.10
N PRO A 424 28.41 -21.27 -2.09
CA PRO A 424 27.81 -19.95 -2.17
C PRO A 424 27.26 -19.67 -3.58
N LYS A 425 26.04 -19.13 -3.64
CA LYS A 425 25.40 -18.59 -4.85
C LYS A 425 25.08 -17.11 -4.64
N THR A 426 25.25 -16.30 -5.69
CA THR A 426 24.86 -14.89 -5.64
C THR A 426 23.39 -14.76 -6.03
N VAL A 427 22.62 -13.99 -5.26
CA VAL A 427 21.22 -13.64 -5.53
C VAL A 427 21.02 -12.14 -5.46
N ILE A 428 20.02 -11.64 -6.18
CA ILE A 428 19.68 -10.21 -6.28
C ILE A 428 18.32 -9.97 -5.61
N ILE A 429 18.22 -8.94 -4.76
CA ILE A 429 16.94 -8.49 -4.22
C ILE A 429 16.16 -7.76 -5.34
N THR A 430 15.05 -8.35 -5.78
CA THR A 430 14.15 -7.80 -6.81
C THR A 430 12.71 -7.61 -6.34
N ASP A 431 12.39 -8.11 -5.14
CA ASP A 431 11.05 -8.11 -4.58
C ASP A 431 11.08 -8.03 -3.03
N VAL A 432 9.90 -8.05 -2.39
CA VAL A 432 9.71 -7.90 -0.95
C VAL A 432 8.81 -8.98 -0.37
N ASN A 433 9.22 -9.59 0.74
CA ASN A 433 8.36 -10.42 1.57
C ASN A 433 8.49 -9.93 3.02
N TYR A 434 7.52 -9.14 3.47
CA TYR A 434 7.51 -8.55 4.81
C TYR A 434 7.25 -9.58 5.94
N ASP A 435 7.10 -10.89 5.67
CA ASP A 435 6.95 -11.89 6.73
C ASP A 435 8.26 -12.08 7.53
N THR A 436 8.19 -11.65 8.79
CA THR A 436 9.25 -11.75 9.80
C THR A 436 9.11 -12.99 10.70
N LYS A 437 8.03 -13.78 10.56
CA LYS A 437 7.76 -14.97 11.41
C LYS A 437 8.72 -16.12 11.14
N VAL A 438 9.31 -16.19 9.94
CA VAL A 438 10.24 -17.26 9.55
C VAL A 438 11.61 -17.08 10.21
N ALA A 439 12.18 -15.87 10.13
CA ALA A 439 13.46 -15.49 10.72
C ALA A 439 13.66 -13.95 10.72
N PRO A 440 14.57 -13.40 11.55
CA PRO A 440 14.97 -12.00 11.50
C PRO A 440 15.53 -11.56 10.14
N TYR A 441 16.29 -12.43 9.49
CA TYR A 441 16.67 -12.32 8.07
C TYR A 441 16.03 -13.47 7.30
N HIS A 442 15.16 -13.12 6.35
CA HIS A 442 14.39 -14.08 5.56
C HIS A 442 14.54 -13.76 4.07
N PHE A 443 15.06 -14.73 3.32
CA PHE A 443 15.16 -14.70 1.87
C PHE A 443 14.08 -15.61 1.30
N ASP A 444 13.04 -15.06 0.69
CA ASP A 444 12.11 -15.86 -0.10
C ASP A 444 12.67 -15.92 -1.52
N LEU A 445 13.28 -17.03 -1.88
CA LEU A 445 14.06 -17.19 -3.10
C LEU A 445 13.17 -17.53 -4.30
N SER A 446 13.65 -17.26 -5.51
CA SER A 446 13.08 -17.95 -6.66
C SER A 446 13.33 -19.46 -6.57
N GLY A 447 12.50 -20.29 -7.21
CA GLY A 447 12.77 -21.72 -7.33
C GLY A 447 14.13 -22.03 -7.99
N THR A 448 14.61 -21.15 -8.88
CA THR A 448 15.94 -21.28 -9.50
C THR A 448 17.05 -21.04 -8.48
N ALA A 449 17.00 -19.92 -7.75
CA ALA A 449 17.99 -19.55 -6.74
C ALA A 449 18.04 -20.53 -5.56
N PHE A 450 16.86 -21.01 -5.13
CA PHE A 450 16.74 -22.02 -4.08
C PHE A 450 17.33 -23.37 -4.53
N GLY A 451 16.91 -23.85 -5.72
CA GLY A 451 17.43 -25.08 -6.31
C GLY A 451 18.94 -25.03 -6.58
N ALA A 452 19.50 -23.85 -6.90
CA ALA A 452 20.93 -23.66 -7.12
C ALA A 452 21.80 -23.84 -5.86
N MET A 453 21.22 -23.81 -4.65
CA MET A 453 21.94 -24.18 -3.42
C MET A 453 22.10 -25.70 -3.23
N ALA A 454 21.55 -26.52 -4.13
CA ALA A 454 21.70 -27.97 -4.06
C ALA A 454 23.07 -28.45 -4.59
N LYS A 455 23.39 -29.72 -4.29
CA LYS A 455 24.37 -30.50 -5.06
C LYS A 455 23.80 -30.76 -6.47
N PRO A 456 24.66 -30.92 -7.50
CA PRO A 456 24.21 -31.20 -8.86
C PRO A 456 23.19 -32.35 -8.92
N GLY A 457 22.08 -32.15 -9.62
CA GLY A 457 21.01 -33.14 -9.76
C GLY A 457 20.05 -33.26 -8.57
N LEU A 458 20.31 -32.61 -7.44
CA LEU A 458 19.45 -32.65 -6.24
C LEU A 458 18.59 -31.39 -6.06
N ASN A 459 18.48 -30.55 -7.09
CA ASN A 459 17.77 -29.26 -7.09
C ASN A 459 16.32 -29.39 -6.59
N ASP A 460 15.55 -30.34 -7.14
CA ASP A 460 14.16 -30.56 -6.72
C ASP A 460 14.05 -31.24 -5.36
N LYS A 461 14.98 -32.13 -5.02
CA LYS A 461 15.04 -32.71 -3.66
C LYS A 461 15.29 -31.62 -2.60
N LEU A 462 16.04 -30.58 -2.95
CA LEU A 462 16.21 -29.41 -2.08
C LEU A 462 14.91 -28.59 -2.00
N ARG A 463 14.28 -28.25 -3.13
CA ARG A 463 13.03 -27.46 -3.19
C ARG A 463 11.90 -28.03 -2.34
N HIS A 464 11.78 -29.35 -2.24
CA HIS A 464 10.75 -30.02 -1.43
C HIS A 464 11.01 -29.99 0.09
N ALA A 465 12.14 -29.44 0.56
CA ALA A 465 12.48 -29.40 1.98
C ALA A 465 11.79 -28.27 2.78
N GLY A 466 11.06 -27.37 2.13
CA GLY A 466 10.38 -26.26 2.79
C GLY A 466 11.35 -25.17 3.27
N ILE A 467 11.40 -24.91 4.58
CA ILE A 467 12.24 -23.87 5.17
C ILE A 467 13.67 -24.41 5.39
N LEU A 468 14.67 -23.73 4.82
CA LEU A 468 16.08 -24.05 5.04
C LEU A 468 16.76 -23.03 5.96
N ASP A 469 17.57 -23.52 6.89
CA ASP A 469 18.59 -22.70 7.53
C ASP A 469 19.73 -22.44 6.54
N ILE A 470 20.00 -21.16 6.27
CA ILE A 470 21.05 -20.69 5.35
C ILE A 470 22.03 -19.78 6.07
N GLN A 471 23.21 -19.59 5.48
CA GLN A 471 24.08 -18.46 5.78
C GLN A 471 24.07 -17.51 4.60
N PHE A 472 23.95 -16.21 4.87
CA PHE A 472 24.05 -15.15 3.87
C PHE A 472 25.22 -14.22 4.19
N ARG A 473 25.68 -13.49 3.17
CA ARG A 473 26.57 -12.35 3.37
C ARG A 473 26.36 -11.24 2.36
N ARG A 474 26.43 -10.04 2.92
CA ARG A 474 26.72 -8.74 2.31
C ARG A 474 27.84 -8.19 3.19
N SER A 475 28.89 -7.57 2.64
CA SER A 475 29.65 -6.66 3.49
C SER A 475 28.79 -5.42 3.66
N ASP A 476 28.21 -5.32 4.84
CA ASP A 476 28.38 -4.18 5.74
C ASP A 476 28.22 -4.74 7.17
N THR A 477 29.23 -4.61 8.03
CA THR A 477 29.12 -4.98 9.46
C THR A 477 30.04 -4.13 10.33
N PRO A 478 29.64 -3.74 11.56
CA PRO A 478 28.35 -3.94 12.22
C PRO A 478 27.56 -2.64 12.40
N ILE A 479 26.51 -2.70 13.23
CA ILE A 479 25.80 -1.56 13.83
C ILE A 479 26.81 -0.51 14.37
N ARG A 480 26.45 0.78 14.31
CA ARG A 480 27.13 1.83 15.10
C ARG A 480 26.94 1.56 16.60
N SER A 481 27.75 0.70 17.19
CA SER A 481 28.03 0.73 18.62
C SER A 481 28.46 2.15 18.96
N VAL A 482 27.77 2.79 19.91
CA VAL A 482 28.12 4.14 20.35
C VAL A 482 29.41 4.03 21.17
N ALA A 483 30.54 4.14 20.47
CA ALA A 483 31.84 4.30 21.09
C ALA A 483 31.89 5.69 21.75
N ALA A 484 31.40 5.74 22.99
CA ALA A 484 31.48 6.93 23.83
C ALA A 484 32.96 7.21 24.13
N PHE A 485 33.55 8.14 23.38
CA PHE A 485 34.88 8.66 23.66
C PHE A 485 34.79 9.98 24.43
N LEU A 486 35.64 10.08 25.44
CA LEU A 486 35.67 11.18 26.40
C LEU A 486 36.00 12.51 25.70
N ILE A 487 35.20 13.54 25.96
CA ILE A 487 35.56 14.92 25.64
C ILE A 487 36.60 15.37 26.67
N ILE A 488 37.87 15.09 26.40
CA ILE A 488 38.97 15.73 27.13
C ILE A 488 39.06 17.18 26.65
N TYR A 489 38.63 18.10 27.52
CA TYR A 489 38.73 19.53 27.29
C TYR A 489 40.19 19.96 27.27
N MET A 490 40.69 20.41 26.12
CA MET A 490 41.84 21.31 26.05
C MET A 490 41.48 22.51 25.19
N TYR A 491 41.42 23.68 25.83
CA TYR A 491 41.37 24.97 25.15
C TYR A 491 42.69 25.20 24.40
N VAL A 492 42.62 25.51 23.11
CA VAL A 492 43.27 26.68 22.46
C VAL A 492 42.88 26.68 20.97
N HIS A 493 42.40 27.83 20.50
CA HIS A 493 41.85 28.11 19.15
C HIS A 493 40.62 27.30 18.69
N ARG A 494 39.68 27.99 18.05
CA ARG A 494 38.34 27.48 17.64
C ARG A 494 38.39 26.86 16.25
N LEU A 495 38.52 25.53 16.13
CA LEU A 495 38.28 24.82 14.86
C LEU A 495 37.77 23.39 15.13
N ILE A 496 36.47 23.16 14.87
CA ILE A 496 35.88 21.82 14.91
C ILE A 496 35.99 21.21 13.50
N VAL A 497 37.08 20.48 13.24
CA VAL A 497 37.26 19.76 11.97
C VAL A 497 36.72 18.33 12.12
N GLY A 498 35.48 18.13 11.68
CA GLY A 498 34.83 16.82 11.68
C GLY A 498 35.36 15.92 10.56
N VAL A 499 36.39 15.11 10.84
CA VAL A 499 36.97 14.17 9.85
C VAL A 499 36.00 13.01 9.58
N MET A 500 35.34 13.02 8.43
CA MET A 500 34.50 11.91 7.98
C MET A 500 35.36 10.78 7.38
N VAL A 501 35.81 9.84 8.21
CA VAL A 501 36.56 8.66 7.75
C VAL A 501 35.61 7.68 7.05
N VAL A 502 35.66 7.64 5.71
CA VAL A 502 34.95 6.64 4.90
C VAL A 502 35.83 5.40 4.73
N TYR A 503 35.57 4.36 5.54
CA TYR A 503 36.18 3.05 5.33
C TYR A 503 35.54 2.32 4.14
N VAL A 504 36.32 2.05 3.10
CA VAL A 504 35.93 1.18 1.99
C VAL A 504 36.27 -0.26 2.36
N ASP A 505 35.29 -1.06 2.76
CA ASP A 505 35.51 -2.47 3.14
C ASP A 505 35.70 -3.37 1.89
N PRO A 506 36.88 -4.01 1.68
CA PRO A 506 37.18 -4.78 0.47
C PRO A 506 36.45 -6.13 0.38
N ARG A 507 35.39 -6.37 1.18
CA ARG A 507 34.70 -7.67 1.32
C ARG A 507 33.27 -7.68 0.77
N ARG A 508 32.88 -6.66 0.00
CA ARG A 508 31.56 -6.58 -0.66
C ARG A 508 31.37 -7.69 -1.70
N VAL A 509 30.12 -8.13 -1.83
CA VAL A 509 29.67 -9.08 -2.86
C VAL A 509 29.20 -8.25 -4.05
N PRO A 510 30.01 -8.10 -5.11
CA PRO A 510 29.62 -7.27 -6.24
C PRO A 510 28.52 -7.94 -7.07
N CYS A 511 27.70 -7.11 -7.72
CA CYS A 511 26.80 -7.59 -8.76
C CYS A 511 27.56 -7.78 -10.08
N ASN A 512 27.45 -8.97 -10.67
CA ASN A 512 28.19 -9.34 -11.88
C ASN A 512 27.47 -8.86 -13.17
N TYR A 513 27.35 -7.55 -13.34
CA TYR A 513 26.81 -6.92 -14.55
C TYR A 513 27.89 -6.62 -15.62
N LYS A 514 28.97 -7.41 -15.67
CA LYS A 514 30.10 -7.19 -16.60
C LYS A 514 29.63 -7.14 -18.05
N GLY A 515 29.98 -6.07 -18.77
CA GLY A 515 29.61 -5.86 -20.17
C GLY A 515 28.19 -5.32 -20.39
N LEU A 516 27.44 -5.01 -19.33
CA LEU A 516 26.16 -4.31 -19.43
C LEU A 516 26.31 -2.80 -19.18
N ASN A 517 25.54 -2.04 -19.94
CA ASN A 517 25.36 -0.61 -19.75
C ASN A 517 24.24 -0.37 -18.74
N VAL A 518 24.33 0.69 -17.93
CA VAL A 518 23.25 1.05 -17.01
C VAL A 518 22.03 1.44 -17.85
N ARG A 519 20.86 0.87 -17.51
CA ARG A 519 19.60 1.10 -18.23
C ARG A 519 18.65 1.92 -17.37
N PHE A 520 18.21 3.05 -17.92
CA PHE A 520 17.24 3.97 -17.36
C PHE A 520 15.90 3.76 -18.05
N HIS A 521 14.96 3.12 -17.36
CA HIS A 521 13.60 2.93 -17.86
C HIS A 521 12.71 4.09 -17.41
N ILE A 522 12.23 4.91 -18.34
CA ILE A 522 11.35 6.05 -18.05
C ILE A 522 9.91 5.54 -17.94
N MET A 523 9.23 5.86 -16.84
CA MET A 523 7.88 5.36 -16.55
C MET A 523 6.83 5.93 -17.54
N GLY A 524 5.76 5.17 -17.81
CA GLY A 524 4.73 5.55 -18.79
C GLY A 524 4.01 6.88 -18.53
N GLY A 525 3.88 7.30 -17.27
CA GLY A 525 3.20 8.56 -16.90
C GLY A 525 4.05 9.83 -17.02
N CYS A 526 5.32 9.72 -17.45
CA CYS A 526 6.23 10.85 -17.49
C CYS A 526 5.89 11.85 -18.60
N ASN A 527 6.09 13.13 -18.30
CA ASN A 527 5.82 14.27 -19.17
C ASN A 527 6.76 15.44 -18.79
N PRO A 528 6.79 16.58 -19.50
CA PRO A 528 7.74 17.65 -19.21
C PRO A 528 7.72 18.18 -17.76
N PHE A 529 6.62 18.05 -17.02
CA PHE A 529 6.50 18.52 -15.64
C PHE A 529 6.64 17.41 -14.57
N TYR A 530 6.80 16.14 -14.99
CA TYR A 530 6.95 14.99 -14.09
C TYR A 530 7.82 13.92 -14.73
N PHE A 531 8.94 13.59 -14.09
CA PHE A 531 9.87 12.57 -14.57
C PHE A 531 10.05 11.50 -13.50
N ALA A 532 9.99 10.23 -13.91
CA ALA A 532 10.22 9.08 -13.06
C ALA A 532 10.97 7.98 -13.83
N VAL A 533 11.97 7.39 -13.18
CA VAL A 533 12.92 6.45 -13.77
C VAL A 533 13.17 5.27 -12.84
N ILE A 534 13.27 4.07 -13.42
CA ILE A 534 13.83 2.89 -12.77
C ILE A 534 15.23 2.67 -13.31
N VAL A 535 16.20 2.51 -12.40
CA VAL A 535 17.60 2.29 -12.76
C VAL A 535 17.93 0.80 -12.64
N TYR A 536 18.23 0.18 -13.78
CA TYR A 536 18.66 -1.21 -13.91
C TYR A 536 20.17 -1.30 -14.07
N TYR A 537 20.78 -2.28 -13.42
CA TYR A 537 22.21 -2.64 -13.53
C TYR A 537 23.21 -1.55 -13.08
N ALA A 538 22.72 -0.46 -12.49
CA ALA A 538 23.57 0.46 -11.74
C ALA A 538 24.05 -0.20 -10.45
N GLY A 539 25.36 -0.12 -10.20
CA GLY A 539 25.99 -0.69 -9.02
C GLY A 539 26.48 -2.12 -9.26
N SER A 540 27.71 -2.23 -9.77
CA SER A 540 28.58 -3.37 -9.46
C SER A 540 28.82 -3.51 -7.95
N ASP A 541 28.64 -2.43 -7.18
CA ASP A 541 29.15 -2.28 -5.80
C ASP A 541 28.07 -2.16 -4.70
N GLY A 542 26.78 -2.21 -5.04
CA GLY A 542 25.68 -2.09 -4.07
C GLY A 542 24.36 -1.58 -4.64
N ALA A 543 23.34 -1.46 -3.79
CA ALA A 543 22.03 -0.94 -4.18
C ALA A 543 22.08 0.58 -4.43
N VAL A 544 21.19 1.09 -5.29
CA VAL A 544 21.03 2.54 -5.55
C VAL A 544 20.39 3.21 -4.33
N VAL A 545 20.96 4.33 -3.87
CA VAL A 545 20.46 5.12 -2.72
C VAL A 545 20.28 6.60 -3.01
N GLN A 546 20.68 7.08 -4.19
CA GLN A 546 20.28 8.38 -4.72
C GLN A 546 20.34 8.34 -6.25
N VAL A 547 19.38 9.00 -6.89
CA VAL A 547 19.49 9.46 -8.27
C VAL A 547 19.34 10.98 -8.28
N ASP A 548 20.17 11.68 -9.03
CA ASP A 548 20.05 13.12 -9.30
C ASP A 548 19.91 13.35 -10.81
N LEU A 549 19.28 14.46 -11.18
CA LEU A 549 19.06 14.88 -12.56
C LEU A 549 19.66 16.28 -12.79
N LYS A 550 20.31 16.47 -13.94
CA LYS A 550 20.81 17.76 -14.42
C LYS A 550 20.26 17.99 -15.82
N GLU A 551 19.69 19.17 -16.04
CA GLU A 551 19.08 19.59 -17.30
C GLU A 551 20.10 20.18 -18.27
N ALA A 552 19.72 20.26 -19.55
CA ALA A 552 20.51 20.89 -20.61
C ALA A 552 20.93 22.31 -20.24
N ASN A 553 22.21 22.62 -20.46
CA ASN A 553 22.85 23.91 -20.14
C ASN A 553 22.79 24.31 -18.65
N SER A 554 22.48 23.39 -17.74
CA SER A 554 22.56 23.58 -16.29
C SER A 554 23.82 22.93 -15.72
N GLN A 555 24.37 23.52 -14.66
CA GLN A 555 25.38 22.87 -13.80
C GLN A 555 24.77 22.32 -12.49
N THR A 556 23.48 22.57 -12.24
CA THR A 556 22.80 22.18 -11.01
C THR A 556 22.23 20.77 -11.10
N TRP A 557 22.71 19.88 -10.22
CA TRP A 557 22.10 18.57 -9.96
C TRP A 557 20.93 18.72 -8.99
N ARG A 558 19.75 18.24 -9.37
CA ARG A 558 18.54 18.18 -8.53
C ARG A 558 18.32 16.72 -8.06
N PRO A 559 18.17 16.44 -6.76
CA PRO A 559 17.89 15.08 -6.31
C PRO A 559 16.49 14.62 -6.71
N LEU A 560 16.37 13.37 -7.16
CA LEU A 560 15.09 12.68 -7.29
C LEU A 560 14.69 12.07 -5.93
N TYR A 561 13.39 12.02 -5.69
CA TYR A 561 12.77 11.38 -4.55
C TYR A 561 12.46 9.92 -4.86
N GLU A 562 12.81 9.03 -3.95
CA GLU A 562 12.34 7.65 -3.95
C GLU A 562 10.80 7.62 -3.84
N SER A 563 10.14 6.79 -4.65
CA SER A 563 8.68 6.69 -4.68
C SER A 563 8.17 5.36 -4.13
N TRP A 564 8.67 4.25 -4.67
CA TRP A 564 8.49 2.88 -4.17
C TRP A 564 9.47 1.96 -4.92
N GLY A 565 10.07 0.97 -4.25
CA GLY A 565 11.02 0.06 -4.91
C GLY A 565 12.22 0.82 -5.49
N ALA A 566 12.59 0.54 -6.73
CA ALA A 566 13.66 1.24 -7.46
C ALA A 566 13.14 2.43 -8.32
N VAL A 567 11.94 2.95 -8.06
CA VAL A 567 11.36 4.10 -8.79
C VAL A 567 11.80 5.43 -8.16
N TRP A 568 12.57 6.21 -8.92
CA TRP A 568 13.04 7.56 -8.56
C TRP A 568 12.27 8.60 -9.36
N ARG A 569 11.78 9.69 -8.73
CA ARG A 569 10.97 10.71 -9.41
C ARG A 569 11.33 12.15 -9.05
N ILE A 570 11.01 13.10 -9.93
CA ILE A 570 11.08 14.54 -9.67
C ILE A 570 9.88 15.27 -10.28
N ASP A 571 9.41 16.27 -9.54
CA ASP A 571 8.27 17.14 -9.86
C ASP A 571 8.75 18.60 -9.81
N PRO A 572 9.52 19.07 -10.82
CA PRO A 572 10.34 20.29 -10.70
C PRO A 572 9.55 21.61 -10.79
N GLY A 573 8.24 21.57 -11.04
CA GLY A 573 7.37 22.75 -11.12
C GLY A 573 7.49 23.57 -12.41
N HIS A 574 8.31 23.14 -13.37
CA HIS A 574 8.50 23.74 -14.69
C HIS A 574 8.80 22.64 -15.73
N PRO A 575 8.74 22.93 -17.06
CA PRO A 575 9.13 21.97 -18.08
C PRO A 575 10.62 21.65 -17.99
N LEU A 576 10.95 20.36 -17.86
CA LEU A 576 12.32 19.85 -17.90
C LEU A 576 12.99 20.14 -19.25
N LYS A 577 14.15 20.79 -19.22
CA LYS A 577 14.96 21.09 -20.40
C LYS A 577 15.86 19.89 -20.74
N ALA A 578 15.40 19.05 -21.64
CA ALA A 578 16.18 17.93 -22.18
C ALA A 578 17.24 18.40 -23.21
N PRO A 579 18.34 17.65 -23.44
CA PRO A 579 18.66 16.34 -22.84
C PRO A 579 18.86 16.38 -21.32
N LEU A 580 18.63 15.25 -20.67
CA LEU A 580 18.73 15.10 -19.21
C LEU A 580 19.90 14.17 -18.89
N SER A 581 20.85 14.70 -18.14
CA SER A 581 21.93 13.96 -17.50
C SER A 581 21.44 13.35 -16.19
N LEU A 582 21.83 12.11 -15.89
CA LEU A 582 21.48 11.40 -14.65
C LEU A 582 22.73 11.00 -13.86
N ARG A 583 22.72 11.21 -12.55
CA ARG A 583 23.79 10.81 -11.63
C ARG A 583 23.25 9.79 -10.62
N VAL A 584 23.91 8.66 -10.46
CA VAL A 584 23.42 7.53 -9.66
C VAL A 584 24.46 7.17 -8.60
N ARG A 585 24.07 7.18 -7.32
CA ARG A 585 24.94 6.83 -6.19
C ARG A 585 24.48 5.53 -5.53
N SER A 586 25.41 4.60 -5.32
CA SER A 586 25.17 3.34 -4.61
C SER A 586 25.47 3.45 -3.12
N ASP A 587 25.00 2.48 -2.32
CA ASP A 587 25.26 2.40 -0.87
C ASP A 587 26.72 2.13 -0.47
N SER A 588 27.62 2.03 -1.45
CA SER A 588 29.08 2.10 -1.31
C SER A 588 29.65 3.52 -1.38
N GLY A 589 28.80 4.54 -1.58
CA GLY A 589 29.21 5.94 -1.82
C GLY A 589 29.71 6.22 -3.25
N LYS A 590 30.10 5.18 -4.01
CA LYS A 590 30.44 5.28 -5.44
C LYS A 590 29.29 5.92 -6.24
N THR A 591 29.66 6.72 -7.22
CA THR A 591 28.73 7.49 -8.06
C THR A 591 29.07 7.30 -9.54
N LEU A 592 28.05 7.11 -10.37
CA LEU A 592 28.13 7.06 -11.83
C LEU A 592 27.41 8.29 -12.42
N VAL A 593 27.96 8.87 -13.48
CA VAL A 593 27.36 10.01 -14.20
C VAL A 593 27.07 9.60 -15.64
N ALA A 594 25.79 9.52 -15.99
CA ALA A 594 25.29 9.31 -17.33
C ALA A 594 24.90 10.67 -17.95
N ASN A 595 25.88 11.36 -18.54
CA ASN A 595 25.63 12.63 -19.22
C ASN A 595 24.67 12.44 -20.41
N ASP A 596 23.67 13.31 -20.47
CA ASP A 596 22.70 13.50 -21.57
C ASP A 596 22.04 12.22 -22.10
N VAL A 597 21.93 11.22 -21.23
CA VAL A 597 21.44 9.87 -21.52
C VAL A 597 19.95 9.84 -21.90
N ILE A 598 19.18 10.84 -21.48
CA ILE A 598 17.78 11.02 -21.90
C ILE A 598 17.73 12.13 -22.97
N PRO A 599 17.45 11.81 -24.25
CA PRO A 599 17.52 12.76 -25.36
C PRO A 599 16.35 13.76 -25.37
N VAL A 600 16.43 14.82 -26.19
CA VAL A 600 15.38 15.86 -26.30
C VAL A 600 13.99 15.28 -26.61
N ASN A 601 13.92 14.25 -27.45
CA ASN A 601 12.69 13.60 -27.92
C ASN A 601 12.27 12.38 -27.05
N TRP A 602 12.62 12.39 -25.77
CA TRP A 602 12.35 11.28 -24.85
C TRP A 602 10.85 10.98 -24.69
N ARG A 603 10.53 9.74 -24.31
CA ARG A 603 9.16 9.25 -24.17
C ARG A 603 9.00 8.45 -22.87
N GLY A 604 7.77 8.42 -22.34
CA GLY A 604 7.39 7.46 -21.30
C GLY A 604 7.44 6.01 -21.83
N ASN A 605 7.56 5.06 -20.91
CA ASN A 605 7.69 3.62 -21.17
C ASN A 605 8.82 3.29 -22.17
N SER A 606 9.99 3.92 -21.99
CA SER A 606 11.13 3.80 -22.91
C SER A 606 12.45 3.58 -22.15
N ASP A 607 13.30 2.72 -22.70
CA ASP A 607 14.63 2.42 -22.17
C ASP A 607 15.72 3.28 -22.82
N TYR A 608 16.52 3.96 -21.99
CA TYR A 608 17.76 4.62 -22.38
C TYR A 608 18.94 3.95 -21.69
N ARG A 609 20.14 4.02 -22.27
CA ARG A 609 21.33 3.30 -21.76
C ARG A 609 22.57 4.18 -21.84
N THR A 610 23.51 3.97 -20.92
CA THR A 610 24.86 4.53 -21.05
C THR A 610 25.55 3.98 -22.30
N ILE A 611 26.63 4.65 -22.74
CA ILE A 611 27.63 4.05 -23.65
C ILE A 611 28.40 2.96 -22.86
N ALA A 612 29.19 2.15 -23.57
CA ALA A 612 29.92 0.99 -23.02
C ALA A 612 30.75 1.35 -21.78
N GLN A 613 30.54 0.62 -20.68
CA GLN A 613 31.25 0.88 -19.42
C GLN A 613 32.75 0.58 -19.54
N ASN A 614 33.57 1.62 -19.35
CA ASN A 614 34.95 1.42 -18.92
C ASN A 614 35.03 1.37 -17.39
N LYS A 615 36.06 0.70 -16.87
CA LYS A 615 36.23 0.44 -15.43
C LYS A 615 36.54 1.71 -14.60
N SER A 616 36.66 2.85 -15.26
CA SER A 616 36.99 4.19 -14.76
C SER A 616 35.81 4.95 -14.13
N ASP A 617 34.58 4.65 -14.56
CA ASP A 617 33.48 5.64 -14.51
C ASP A 617 32.76 5.74 -13.15
N PHE A 618 33.35 5.12 -12.11
CA PHE A 618 32.91 5.16 -10.71
C PHE A 618 33.98 5.84 -9.83
N SER A 619 34.15 7.15 -9.99
CA SER A 619 35.04 7.94 -9.14
C SER A 619 34.52 8.01 -7.70
N PRO A 620 35.39 7.93 -6.66
CA PRO A 620 35.04 8.43 -5.34
C PRO A 620 34.94 9.96 -5.41
N LEU A 621 33.90 10.54 -4.79
CA LEU A 621 33.78 11.98 -4.66
C LEU A 621 34.75 12.49 -3.59
N ILE A 622 35.92 12.97 -4.03
CA ILE A 622 36.59 14.08 -3.36
C ILE A 622 35.83 15.33 -3.83
N ASP A 623 35.32 16.12 -2.88
CA ASP A 623 34.58 17.34 -3.19
C ASP A 623 35.59 18.46 -3.44
N GLU A 624 35.74 18.90 -4.70
CA GLU A 624 36.70 19.96 -5.09
C GLU A 624 36.20 21.36 -4.69
N ALA A 625 35.93 21.55 -3.40
CA ALA A 625 35.91 22.86 -2.78
C ALA A 625 37.32 23.45 -2.86
N SER A 626 37.48 24.53 -3.63
CA SER A 626 38.75 25.05 -4.14
C SER A 626 39.80 25.35 -3.05
N CYS A 627 40.67 24.37 -2.77
CA CYS A 627 41.81 24.53 -1.87
C CYS A 627 43.07 24.84 -2.66
N GLN A 628 43.20 26.08 -3.14
CA GLN A 628 44.45 26.55 -3.75
C GLN A 628 45.54 26.67 -2.68
N ILE A 629 46.42 25.67 -2.60
CA ILE A 629 47.69 25.79 -1.88
C ILE A 629 48.59 26.68 -2.74
N ILE A 630 48.61 27.98 -2.44
CA ILE A 630 49.56 28.92 -3.03
C ILE A 630 50.94 28.64 -2.42
N ILE A 631 51.78 27.91 -3.15
CA ILE A 631 53.20 27.73 -2.82
C ILE A 631 53.94 28.98 -3.29
N THR A 632 54.02 30.01 -2.44
CA THR A 632 54.93 31.12 -2.66
C THR A 632 56.38 30.68 -2.40
N HIS A 633 57.13 30.40 -3.47
CA HIS A 633 58.58 30.33 -3.38
C HIS A 633 59.18 31.73 -3.18
N THR A 634 59.37 32.12 -1.93
CA THR A 634 60.42 33.09 -1.57
C THR A 634 61.77 32.38 -1.56
N LYS A 635 62.82 33.08 -2.00
CA LYS A 635 64.23 32.63 -1.85
C LYS A 635 64.69 32.77 -0.40
#